data_AF-A0A0S2K853-F1
#
_entry.id   AF-A0A0S2K853-F1
#
_cell.length_a   1.000
_cell.length_b   1.000
_cell.length_c   1.000
_cell.angle_alpha   90.00
_cell.angle_beta   90.00
_cell.angle_gamma   90.00
#
_symmetry.space_group_name_H-M   'P 1'
#
loop_
_entity.id
_entity.type
_entity.pdbx_description
1 polymer ?
#
loop_
_entity_poly.entity_id
_entity_poly.type
_entity_poly.pdbx_seq_one_letter_code
_entity_poly.pdbx_strand_id
1 'polypeptide(L)'
;MSNCKESNNNDNSAGSRNQKAIKCLKHIFIDMVQKERVEQGQCPVRRPVFLRTHGCMRGEIEIHDNISDDLKHGMFEQSGTHPVYVRYSSDLDDGRPDWKSTIGLGIKIFGIKGLKDPFDKENPDYDNVTDLILQNVPYFFVDNAEEFCQFNKASFEGWGEKWVQQNSPDTDILLDEMEKPIRSVFGTSLWSVIPFRLGNDNHCKYIVRPGKSTFADEVNTDDPDFLGKDLAARMKAGKATLHLYIQKRPTTAQFEQTYLDKYFPLDKAKTVWDETIAKPELVATITLPKQDISNLEQQTYGDWLDFNVARVPEENAPVGSIAEARKAIYAASAAYRHEKNGQPNTQPSSPDQPKIINPSCPFPHKPKPDPKPEALTPEQIDRITQVRIHPGIGIARVGDSKKFTIGPEVLEPKLTKFGGTRDKSGAIKRQAARFRVYGYDADGNVVAEIQQSDNSTIEWSVHVANRKAQWYEFQAAMDLPQTANVSVPLRNPDVKEQYRNALAIDPGECKIQGLSMKDASFAMTGEFQGTAVYLGELRTDSVGRLLVLPGFGKSASPTNKPVYREAVPTSFNNAAGWYDDIADGPVHAKVVLGDKVFEADPAWVASAPPNYGQNLVGWRTMDDLMREVWTNAGMLKQPEKVEFQRDILPILTRLNELQWVNKGFFATFGKGAPYDFSDQALLEKLATAPLSSDYPDPYAELRRTVFNSFRSANSVVISDGTQGPAVSSQITQWPMIYGDLYGETVNAGDNAASTYLKLPAYFDYVLTCWVNGEFVSDYQLKPKSEHQLSKLSLQEQPKMLDKANMHYCLADAFHPGCELTWPMRHASMYRAPYRIRERAKGKNAPYYGTKLDQQRVLAFGGPLYEQGPGDLTKWMALPWQGDTAFCRSGYDKEYDPFMPTYWPARVPNNVLTLSDYNIVADKTQPMALRIAAFRNRPSWFRQLPDGVENAMNYMVAHFNEMGILEAKDRPDDLDWLPEKLWVENLTGSKQAELDEAYKVFLKKYAKLGATDKLLQEAGWFNEEQRDEYATIVKGE
;
A
#
# COMPACT_ATOMS: atom_id res chain seq x y z
N MET A 1 8.42 16.09 -27.06
CA MET A 1 9.21 16.98 -26.17
C MET A 1 10.42 17.46 -26.95
N SER A 2 10.45 18.73 -27.33
CA SER A 2 11.65 19.38 -27.85
C SER A 2 11.75 20.73 -27.18
N ASN A 3 12.95 21.03 -26.67
CA ASN A 3 13.38 22.22 -25.94
C ASN A 3 13.09 22.26 -24.44
N CYS A 4 13.98 21.64 -23.67
CA CYS A 4 14.53 22.26 -22.46
C CYS A 4 15.97 21.75 -22.29
N LYS A 5 16.93 22.50 -22.85
CA LYS A 5 18.33 22.43 -22.45
C LYS A 5 18.50 23.14 -21.10
N GLU A 6 19.36 22.54 -20.30
CA GLU A 6 19.79 22.84 -18.94
C GLU A 6 19.95 24.31 -18.55
N SER A 7 19.69 24.57 -17.27
CA SER A 7 20.65 25.30 -16.44
C SER A 7 20.77 24.62 -15.07
N ASN A 8 21.92 23.99 -14.84
CA ASN A 8 22.38 23.51 -13.53
C ASN A 8 22.56 24.70 -12.57
N ASN A 9 21.88 24.68 -11.43
CA ASN A 9 22.30 25.36 -10.21
C ASN A 9 21.80 24.58 -8.99
N ASN A 10 22.74 24.15 -8.14
CA ASN A 10 22.45 23.70 -6.78
C ASN A 10 21.96 24.91 -5.99
N ASP A 11 20.64 25.11 -5.94
CA ASP A 11 20.04 26.20 -5.20
C ASP A 11 19.21 25.68 -4.02
N ASN A 12 19.81 25.76 -2.82
CA ASN A 12 19.14 25.54 -1.52
C ASN A 12 18.41 26.81 -1.03
N SER A 13 18.16 27.77 -1.92
CA SER A 13 17.38 28.98 -1.62
C SER A 13 15.97 28.65 -1.12
N ALA A 14 15.39 29.56 -0.34
CA ALA A 14 14.00 29.49 0.10
C ALA A 14 13.01 29.33 -1.09
N GLY A 15 13.36 29.85 -2.28
CA GLY A 15 12.56 29.70 -3.49
C GLY A 15 12.46 28.25 -3.99
N SER A 16 13.54 27.47 -3.91
CA SER A 16 13.57 26.05 -4.28
C SER A 16 12.73 25.18 -3.34
N ARG A 17 12.75 25.47 -2.03
CA ARG A 17 11.92 24.78 -1.02
C ARG A 17 10.42 25.04 -1.21
N ASN A 18 10.02 26.29 -1.43
CA ASN A 18 8.62 26.63 -1.68
C ASN A 18 8.07 25.94 -2.93
N GLN A 19 8.84 25.84 -4.02
CA GLN A 19 8.41 25.13 -5.22
C GLN A 19 8.19 23.62 -4.98
N LYS A 20 9.01 22.97 -4.14
CA LYS A 20 8.80 21.57 -3.74
C LYS A 20 7.51 21.40 -2.95
N ALA A 21 7.26 22.28 -1.98
CA ALA A 21 6.03 22.27 -1.19
C ALA A 21 4.77 22.46 -2.05
N ILE A 22 4.80 23.38 -3.02
CA ILE A 22 3.67 23.60 -3.95
C ILE A 22 3.41 22.36 -4.81
N LYS A 23 4.46 21.69 -5.33
CA LYS A 23 4.30 20.44 -6.09
C LYS A 23 3.68 19.33 -5.23
N CYS A 24 4.13 19.18 -3.99
CA CYS A 24 3.58 18.25 -3.02
C CYS A 24 2.07 18.50 -2.77
N LEU A 25 1.70 19.74 -2.44
CA LEU A 25 0.30 20.09 -2.17
C LEU A 25 -0.59 19.95 -3.40
N LYS A 26 -0.08 20.29 -4.60
CA LYS A 26 -0.81 20.07 -5.86
C LYS A 26 -1.06 18.57 -6.10
N HIS A 27 -0.06 17.72 -5.84
CA HIS A 27 -0.24 16.27 -5.94
C HIS A 27 -1.31 15.77 -4.97
N ILE A 28 -1.27 16.19 -3.70
CA ILE A 28 -2.24 15.81 -2.68
C ILE A 28 -3.66 16.27 -3.08
N PHE A 29 -3.88 17.57 -3.26
CA PHE A 29 -5.25 18.06 -3.47
C PHE A 29 -5.81 17.76 -4.86
N ILE A 30 -5.00 17.74 -5.91
CA ILE A 30 -5.50 17.52 -7.27
C ILE A 30 -5.48 16.03 -7.62
N ASP A 31 -4.33 15.37 -7.49
CA ASP A 31 -4.19 13.99 -7.96
C ASP A 31 -4.76 12.96 -6.97
N MET A 32 -4.52 13.15 -5.67
CA MET A 32 -4.98 12.22 -4.64
C MET A 32 -6.42 12.52 -4.21
N VAL A 33 -6.83 13.78 -4.06
CA VAL A 33 -8.20 14.10 -3.60
C VAL A 33 -9.18 14.29 -4.76
N GLN A 34 -8.95 15.28 -5.63
CA GLN A 34 -9.95 15.67 -6.64
C GLN A 34 -10.15 14.60 -7.72
N LYS A 35 -9.06 14.11 -8.32
CA LYS A 35 -9.12 13.06 -9.36
C LYS A 35 -9.61 11.73 -8.81
N GLU A 36 -9.38 11.43 -7.53
CA GLU A 36 -9.87 10.20 -6.91
C GLU A 36 -11.37 10.17 -6.72
N ARG A 37 -11.95 11.22 -6.14
CA ARG A 37 -13.42 11.30 -5.96
C ARG A 37 -14.13 11.08 -7.30
N VAL A 38 -13.59 11.68 -8.35
CA VAL A 38 -14.04 11.51 -9.74
C VAL A 38 -13.99 10.05 -10.22
N GLU A 39 -12.88 9.35 -10.00
CA GLU A 39 -12.78 7.90 -10.30
C GLU A 39 -13.71 7.03 -9.45
N GLN A 40 -14.02 7.45 -8.22
CA GLN A 40 -15.01 6.82 -7.35
C GLN A 40 -16.46 7.11 -7.78
N GLY A 41 -16.66 7.83 -8.88
CA GLY A 41 -17.98 8.15 -9.42
C GLY A 41 -18.56 9.47 -8.93
N GLN A 42 -17.79 10.32 -8.25
CA GLN A 42 -18.23 11.68 -7.91
C GLN A 42 -18.49 12.45 -9.20
N CYS A 43 -19.77 12.75 -9.41
CA CYS A 43 -20.24 13.48 -10.57
C CYS A 43 -21.27 14.53 -10.14
N PRO A 44 -21.12 15.80 -10.53
CA PRO A 44 -20.01 16.37 -11.31
C PRO A 44 -18.68 16.42 -10.54
N VAL A 45 -17.57 16.72 -11.22
CA VAL A 45 -16.27 16.95 -10.60
C VAL A 45 -16.34 18.19 -9.69
N ARG A 46 -16.09 18.02 -8.39
CA ARG A 46 -16.14 19.09 -7.37
C ARG A 46 -14.75 19.63 -7.02
N ARG A 47 -14.68 20.64 -6.14
CA ARG A 47 -13.41 21.17 -5.58
C ARG A 47 -12.77 20.14 -4.64
N PRO A 48 -11.45 20.20 -4.41
CA PRO A 48 -10.77 19.29 -3.46
C PRO A 48 -11.03 19.64 -1.99
N VAL A 49 -11.27 20.92 -1.69
CA VAL A 49 -11.55 21.47 -0.36
C VAL A 49 -12.70 22.47 -0.46
N PHE A 50 -13.36 22.79 0.65
CA PHE A 50 -14.56 23.62 0.71
C PHE A 50 -15.65 23.14 -0.26
N LEU A 51 -15.85 21.82 -0.27
CA LEU A 51 -16.68 21.08 -1.23
C LEU A 51 -18.16 21.45 -1.15
N ARG A 52 -18.67 21.62 0.07
CA ARG A 52 -20.10 21.84 0.28
C ARG A 52 -20.42 23.32 0.07
N THR A 53 -21.17 23.62 -0.98
CA THR A 53 -21.70 24.96 -1.24
C THR A 53 -23.02 25.14 -0.49
N HIS A 54 -23.04 26.05 0.49
CA HIS A 54 -24.25 26.42 1.26
C HIS A 54 -25.16 27.34 0.47
N GLY A 55 -24.57 28.22 -0.34
CA GLY A 55 -25.33 29.14 -1.17
C GLY A 55 -24.42 30.11 -1.93
N CYS A 56 -24.87 30.50 -3.12
CA CYS A 56 -24.28 31.55 -3.93
C CYS A 56 -25.30 32.68 -4.07
N MET A 57 -24.90 33.94 -3.87
CA MET A 57 -25.81 35.10 -3.87
C MET A 57 -25.23 36.23 -4.68
N ARG A 58 -26.09 36.94 -5.42
CA ARG A 58 -25.75 38.20 -6.08
C ARG A 58 -26.01 39.37 -5.13
N GLY A 59 -25.21 40.41 -5.24
CA GLY A 59 -25.40 41.65 -4.48
C GLY A 59 -24.50 42.76 -4.99
N GLU A 60 -24.29 43.76 -4.14
CA GLU A 60 -23.46 44.92 -4.44
C GLU A 60 -22.51 45.18 -3.26
N ILE A 61 -21.28 45.57 -3.55
CA ILE A 61 -20.33 46.09 -2.57
C ILE A 61 -20.17 47.60 -2.79
N GLU A 62 -20.45 48.38 -1.76
CA GLU A 62 -20.16 49.80 -1.71
C GLU A 62 -18.79 49.98 -1.06
N ILE A 63 -17.78 50.32 -1.85
CA ILE A 63 -16.45 50.74 -1.37
C ILE A 63 -16.57 52.20 -0.94
N HIS A 64 -16.29 52.49 0.33
CA HIS A 64 -16.57 53.79 0.92
C HIS A 64 -15.57 54.84 0.43
N ASP A 65 -16.06 55.99 -0.03
CA ASP A 65 -15.21 57.13 -0.42
C ASP A 65 -14.46 57.73 0.78
N ASN A 66 -15.07 57.65 1.97
CA ASN A 66 -14.61 58.28 3.21
C ASN A 66 -13.79 57.32 4.09
N ILE A 67 -12.81 56.65 3.47
CA ILE A 67 -11.79 55.85 4.17
C ILE A 67 -10.47 56.62 4.26
N SER A 68 -9.63 56.25 5.22
CA SER A 68 -8.29 56.84 5.41
C SER A 68 -7.46 56.73 4.13
N ASP A 69 -6.76 57.81 3.73
CA ASP A 69 -6.05 57.87 2.44
C ASP A 69 -4.96 56.78 2.29
N ASP A 70 -4.39 56.34 3.41
CA ASP A 70 -3.39 55.27 3.49
C ASP A 70 -3.97 53.86 3.36
N LEU A 71 -5.29 53.74 3.17
CA LEU A 71 -6.02 52.50 2.85
C LEU A 71 -6.51 52.48 1.38
N LYS A 72 -6.47 53.61 0.67
CA LYS A 72 -6.89 53.74 -0.73
C LYS A 72 -5.79 53.23 -1.65
N HIS A 73 -5.68 51.90 -1.78
CA HIS A 73 -4.75 51.24 -2.69
C HIS A 73 -5.41 50.12 -3.49
N GLY A 74 -5.11 50.05 -4.80
CA GLY A 74 -5.60 49.02 -5.71
C GLY A 74 -7.13 49.02 -5.82
N MET A 75 -7.81 47.99 -5.31
CA MET A 75 -9.28 47.90 -5.39
C MET A 75 -9.98 48.97 -4.55
N PHE A 76 -9.35 49.46 -3.47
CA PHE A 76 -9.96 50.45 -2.57
C PHE A 76 -9.79 51.90 -3.04
N GLU A 77 -9.04 52.15 -4.10
CA GLU A 77 -9.01 53.45 -4.81
C GLU A 77 -10.26 53.66 -5.67
N GLN A 78 -10.95 52.56 -6.00
CA GLN A 78 -12.09 52.53 -6.92
C GLN A 78 -13.38 52.59 -6.11
N SER A 79 -13.59 53.70 -5.44
CA SER A 79 -14.75 53.89 -4.56
C SER A 79 -16.09 53.90 -5.32
N GLY A 80 -17.20 53.67 -4.60
CA GLY A 80 -18.53 53.52 -5.18
C GLY A 80 -19.07 52.08 -5.17
N THR A 81 -20.17 51.87 -5.89
CA THR A 81 -20.90 50.59 -5.89
C THR A 81 -20.44 49.67 -7.01
N HIS A 82 -20.02 48.46 -6.65
CA HIS A 82 -19.59 47.42 -7.57
C HIS A 82 -20.47 46.17 -7.41
N PRO A 83 -20.85 45.50 -8.51
CA PRO A 83 -21.61 44.25 -8.40
C PRO A 83 -20.75 43.14 -7.79
N VAL A 84 -21.37 42.20 -7.06
CA VAL A 84 -20.66 41.03 -6.47
C VAL A 84 -21.41 39.71 -6.59
N TYR A 85 -20.66 38.61 -6.60
CA TYR A 85 -21.12 37.30 -6.17
C TYR A 85 -20.47 36.88 -4.86
N VAL A 86 -21.26 36.29 -3.98
CA VAL A 86 -20.82 35.76 -2.68
C VAL A 86 -21.15 34.27 -2.61
N ARG A 87 -20.16 33.43 -2.32
CA ARG A 87 -20.30 31.98 -2.11
C ARG A 87 -19.90 31.61 -0.68
N TYR A 88 -20.85 31.06 0.08
CA TYR A 88 -20.54 30.39 1.35
C TYR A 88 -20.37 28.89 1.14
N SER A 89 -19.40 28.30 1.84
CA SER A 89 -19.10 26.88 1.77
C SER A 89 -18.48 26.33 3.03
N SER A 90 -18.52 25.02 3.24
CA SER A 90 -17.76 24.33 4.29
C SER A 90 -16.81 23.28 3.72
N ASP A 91 -15.71 23.05 4.44
CA ASP A 91 -14.74 22.00 4.14
C ASP A 91 -15.15 20.68 4.79
N LEU A 92 -16.08 19.96 4.14
CA LEU A 92 -16.69 18.72 4.65
C LEU A 92 -16.86 17.68 3.54
N ASP A 93 -16.77 16.40 3.93
CA ASP A 93 -17.20 15.28 3.10
C ASP A 93 -18.74 15.18 3.01
N ASP A 94 -19.23 14.46 2.00
CA ASP A 94 -20.67 14.20 1.82
C ASP A 94 -21.24 13.42 3.02
N GLY A 95 -22.40 13.83 3.52
CA GLY A 95 -23.14 13.15 4.60
C GLY A 95 -22.76 13.52 6.04
N ARG A 96 -21.61 14.17 6.29
CA ARG A 96 -21.27 14.74 7.62
C ARG A 96 -22.15 15.97 7.90
N PRO A 97 -22.76 16.14 9.09
CA PRO A 97 -23.47 17.37 9.41
C PRO A 97 -22.57 18.61 9.47
N ASP A 98 -23.11 19.77 9.11
CA ASP A 98 -22.39 21.05 9.10
C ASP A 98 -21.95 21.56 10.48
N TRP A 99 -22.41 20.89 11.54
CA TRP A 99 -22.12 21.24 12.93
C TRP A 99 -20.63 21.06 13.21
N LYS A 100 -19.98 22.09 13.75
CA LYS A 100 -18.52 22.15 13.96
C LYS A 100 -17.68 22.12 12.69
N SER A 101 -18.17 22.72 11.59
CA SER A 101 -17.40 22.83 10.34
C SER A 101 -16.64 24.15 10.19
N THR A 102 -15.54 24.11 9.42
CA THR A 102 -14.85 25.32 8.96
C THR A 102 -15.62 25.93 7.79
N ILE A 103 -15.99 27.20 7.90
CA ILE A 103 -16.78 27.94 6.92
C ILE A 103 -15.86 28.87 6.13
N GLY A 104 -15.99 28.83 4.81
CA GLY A 104 -15.34 29.70 3.86
C GLY A 104 -16.29 30.65 3.18
N LEU A 105 -15.78 31.83 2.81
CA LEU A 105 -16.47 32.86 2.03
C LEU A 105 -15.61 33.23 0.81
N GLY A 106 -16.16 33.03 -0.38
CA GLY A 106 -15.60 33.57 -1.63
C GLY A 106 -16.42 34.78 -2.08
N ILE A 107 -15.77 35.91 -2.35
CA ILE A 107 -16.39 37.13 -2.86
C ILE A 107 -15.75 37.44 -4.21
N LYS A 108 -16.56 37.55 -5.25
CA LYS A 108 -16.14 37.96 -6.59
C LYS A 108 -16.71 39.35 -6.86
N ILE A 109 -15.86 40.33 -7.12
CA ILE A 109 -16.19 41.75 -7.30
C ILE A 109 -15.94 42.13 -8.77
N PHE A 110 -16.96 42.70 -9.41
CA PHE A 110 -16.91 43.07 -10.82
C PHE A 110 -16.64 44.57 -10.99
N GLY A 111 -15.98 44.96 -12.08
CA GLY A 111 -15.75 46.37 -12.43
C GLY A 111 -14.48 46.99 -11.83
N ILE A 112 -13.64 46.19 -11.15
CA ILE A 112 -12.38 46.64 -10.57
C ILE A 112 -11.26 46.54 -11.61
N LYS A 113 -10.73 47.69 -12.03
CA LYS A 113 -9.63 47.82 -13.00
C LYS A 113 -8.26 47.60 -12.35
N GLY A 114 -7.24 47.39 -13.17
CA GLY A 114 -5.83 47.32 -12.70
C GLY A 114 -5.33 45.91 -12.39
N LEU A 115 -6.02 44.88 -12.90
CA LEU A 115 -5.56 43.50 -12.83
C LEU A 115 -4.43 43.28 -13.82
N LYS A 116 -3.41 42.53 -13.41
CA LYS A 116 -2.35 42.02 -14.28
C LYS A 116 -2.33 40.51 -14.10
N ASP A 117 -2.92 39.79 -15.05
CA ASP A 117 -3.18 38.37 -14.88
C ASP A 117 -1.89 37.51 -14.95
N PRO A 118 -1.62 36.64 -13.96
CA PRO A 118 -0.66 35.54 -14.09
C PRO A 118 -1.22 34.30 -14.81
N PHE A 119 -2.50 34.26 -15.21
CA PHE A 119 -3.19 33.11 -15.79
C PHE A 119 -3.73 33.36 -17.21
N ASP A 120 -2.81 33.26 -18.19
CA ASP A 120 -3.08 33.16 -19.62
C ASP A 120 -3.53 34.45 -20.34
N LYS A 121 -2.74 34.88 -21.33
CA LYS A 121 -2.88 36.16 -22.05
C LYS A 121 -3.97 36.16 -23.12
N GLU A 122 -4.63 35.03 -23.36
CA GLU A 122 -5.56 34.86 -24.49
C GLU A 122 -7.03 35.12 -24.14
N ASN A 123 -7.38 35.47 -22.88
CA ASN A 123 -8.77 35.67 -22.47
C ASN A 123 -9.04 37.09 -21.90
N PRO A 124 -9.66 38.00 -22.67
CA PRO A 124 -9.89 39.39 -22.28
C PRO A 124 -10.94 39.60 -21.19
N ASP A 125 -11.68 38.56 -20.76
CA ASP A 125 -12.71 38.65 -19.71
C ASP A 125 -12.11 38.77 -18.28
N TYR A 126 -10.79 38.62 -18.12
CA TYR A 126 -10.10 38.67 -16.82
C TYR A 126 -9.73 40.08 -16.33
N ASP A 127 -9.87 41.12 -17.15
CA ASP A 127 -9.31 42.45 -16.87
C ASP A 127 -10.07 43.28 -15.82
N ASN A 128 -11.26 42.84 -15.36
CA ASN A 128 -12.12 43.63 -14.46
C ASN A 128 -12.78 42.85 -13.28
N VAL A 129 -12.20 41.74 -12.82
CA VAL A 129 -12.77 40.90 -11.73
C VAL A 129 -11.77 40.65 -10.60
N THR A 130 -12.15 40.96 -9.35
CA THR A 130 -11.34 40.72 -8.15
C THR A 130 -11.97 39.67 -7.23
N ASP A 131 -11.19 38.76 -6.66
CA ASP A 131 -11.64 37.77 -5.69
C ASP A 131 -11.08 38.01 -4.27
N LEU A 132 -11.92 37.83 -3.26
CA LEU A 132 -11.51 37.69 -1.86
C LEU A 132 -11.94 36.33 -1.32
N ILE A 133 -11.05 35.64 -0.61
CA ILE A 133 -11.32 34.33 -0.01
C ILE A 133 -11.00 34.37 1.47
N LEU A 134 -11.99 34.08 2.31
CA LEU A 134 -11.90 34.17 3.76
C LEU A 134 -12.39 32.87 4.44
N GLN A 135 -11.99 32.66 5.69
CA GLN A 135 -12.45 31.55 6.54
C GLN A 135 -12.81 32.02 7.95
N ASN A 136 -13.62 31.26 8.68
CA ASN A 136 -14.17 31.60 9.99
C ASN A 136 -13.21 31.46 11.20
N VAL A 137 -11.91 31.45 10.93
CA VAL A 137 -10.84 31.50 11.94
C VAL A 137 -9.76 32.50 11.50
N PRO A 138 -9.11 33.22 12.44
CA PRO A 138 -8.14 34.27 12.13
C PRO A 138 -6.71 33.76 11.83
N TYR A 139 -6.51 32.44 11.87
CA TYR A 139 -5.23 31.77 11.67
C TYR A 139 -5.37 30.61 10.66
N PHE A 140 -4.21 30.09 10.25
CA PHE A 140 -4.09 28.79 9.60
C PHE A 140 -3.55 27.77 10.62
N PHE A 141 -3.73 26.48 10.37
CA PHE A 141 -3.30 25.43 11.32
C PHE A 141 -1.80 25.11 11.23
N VAL A 142 -1.08 25.67 10.25
CA VAL A 142 0.39 25.56 10.07
C VAL A 142 0.96 26.89 9.59
N ASP A 143 2.27 27.12 9.77
CA ASP A 143 2.84 28.44 9.52
C ASP A 143 3.08 28.76 8.04
N ASN A 144 3.51 27.77 7.25
CA ASN A 144 4.00 27.96 5.89
C ASN A 144 3.65 26.75 4.99
N ALA A 145 3.94 26.86 3.69
CA ALA A 145 3.61 25.82 2.72
C ALA A 145 4.39 24.51 2.92
N GLU A 146 5.59 24.56 3.50
CA GLU A 146 6.41 23.38 3.78
C GLU A 146 5.76 22.52 4.87
N GLU A 147 5.43 23.12 6.01
CA GLU A 147 4.65 22.47 7.07
C GLU A 147 3.28 22.00 6.56
N PHE A 148 2.62 22.78 5.69
CA PHE A 148 1.35 22.37 5.10
C PHE A 148 1.47 21.10 4.24
N CYS A 149 2.52 20.99 3.44
CA CYS A 149 2.82 19.75 2.70
C CYS A 149 3.10 18.59 3.65
N GLN A 150 3.97 18.79 4.65
CA GLN A 150 4.37 17.73 5.57
C GLN A 150 3.20 17.22 6.41
N PHE A 151 2.39 18.12 6.96
CA PHE A 151 1.18 17.77 7.71
C PHE A 151 0.20 16.96 6.87
N ASN A 152 -0.11 17.41 5.64
CA ASN A 152 -1.04 16.69 4.79
C ASN A 152 -0.46 15.33 4.38
N LYS A 153 0.83 15.26 4.05
CA LYS A 153 1.49 13.98 3.75
C LYS A 153 1.37 13.02 4.93
N ALA A 154 1.70 13.47 6.14
CA ALA A 154 1.59 12.68 7.36
C ALA A 154 0.17 12.19 7.64
N SER A 155 -0.82 13.07 7.48
CA SER A 155 -2.23 12.74 7.65
C SER A 155 -2.72 11.73 6.61
N PHE A 156 -2.30 11.86 5.34
CA PHE A 156 -2.62 10.89 4.27
C PHE A 156 -1.96 9.52 4.47
N GLU A 157 -0.79 9.48 5.11
CA GLU A 157 -0.03 8.27 5.39
C GLU A 157 -0.36 7.67 6.77
N GLY A 158 -1.31 8.23 7.51
CA GLY A 158 -1.85 7.65 8.75
C GLY A 158 -1.00 7.89 10.00
N TRP A 159 -0.04 8.82 9.96
CA TRP A 159 0.83 9.18 11.10
C TRP A 159 0.78 10.69 11.42
N GLY A 160 -0.29 11.37 11.03
CA GLY A 160 -0.53 12.81 11.27
C GLY A 160 -0.38 13.22 12.73
N GLU A 161 -1.00 12.49 13.68
CA GLU A 161 -0.90 12.77 15.12
C GLU A 161 0.56 12.76 15.61
N LYS A 162 1.36 11.80 15.15
CA LYS A 162 2.78 11.71 15.49
C LYS A 162 3.58 12.88 14.90
N TRP A 163 3.29 13.28 13.66
CA TRP A 163 3.92 14.46 13.07
C TRP A 163 3.61 15.73 13.87
N VAL A 164 2.36 15.92 14.26
CA VAL A 164 1.92 17.07 15.07
C VAL A 164 2.67 17.11 16.39
N GLN A 165 2.67 16.01 17.15
CA GLN A 165 3.38 15.89 18.43
C GLN A 165 4.89 16.18 18.33
N GLN A 166 5.51 15.87 17.19
CA GLN A 166 6.96 16.03 16.99
C GLN A 166 7.35 17.39 16.40
N ASN A 167 6.52 17.96 15.53
CA ASN A 167 6.93 19.08 14.67
C ASN A 167 6.12 20.36 14.90
N SER A 168 4.86 20.26 15.34
CA SER A 168 4.02 21.45 15.60
C SER A 168 2.94 21.13 16.65
N PRO A 169 3.29 20.90 17.94
CA PRO A 169 2.37 20.39 18.96
C PRO A 169 1.11 21.26 19.18
N ASP A 170 1.23 22.57 18.95
CA ASP A 170 0.11 23.50 19.09
C ASP A 170 -0.95 23.36 17.97
N THR A 171 -0.67 22.58 16.92
CA THR A 171 -1.59 22.36 15.79
C THR A 171 -2.87 21.66 16.24
N ASP A 172 -2.80 20.71 17.17
CA ASP A 172 -3.99 20.00 17.68
C ASP A 172 -4.95 20.99 18.36
N ILE A 173 -4.42 21.95 19.12
CA ILE A 173 -5.22 23.00 19.76
C ILE A 173 -5.94 23.84 18.69
N LEU A 174 -5.24 24.22 17.63
CA LEU A 174 -5.81 25.02 16.53
C LEU A 174 -6.88 24.22 15.75
N LEU A 175 -6.67 22.93 15.53
CA LEU A 175 -7.65 22.06 14.87
C LEU A 175 -8.91 21.88 15.72
N ASP A 176 -8.76 21.69 17.04
CA ASP A 176 -9.88 21.61 17.98
C ASP A 176 -10.69 22.93 18.02
N GLU A 177 -10.02 24.07 18.01
CA GLU A 177 -10.66 25.39 17.96
C GLU A 177 -11.38 25.67 16.62
N MET A 178 -10.90 25.07 15.53
CA MET A 178 -11.60 25.10 14.23
C MET A 178 -12.92 24.31 14.28
N GLU A 179 -13.03 23.27 15.11
CA GLU A 179 -14.24 22.46 15.32
C GLU A 179 -15.27 23.09 16.29
N LYS A 180 -15.68 24.34 16.00
CA LYS A 180 -16.61 25.11 16.85
C LYS A 180 -18.06 25.15 16.31
N PRO A 181 -19.08 25.07 17.19
CA PRO A 181 -20.48 25.22 16.81
C PRO A 181 -20.79 26.56 16.13
N ILE A 182 -21.51 26.53 15.00
CA ILE A 182 -21.93 27.72 14.26
C ILE A 182 -23.40 27.61 13.90
N ARG A 183 -24.19 28.61 14.31
CA ARG A 183 -25.65 28.61 14.09
C ARG A 183 -26.07 29.23 12.76
N SER A 184 -25.23 30.06 12.15
CA SER A 184 -25.51 30.71 10.87
C SER A 184 -24.24 31.27 10.24
N VAL A 185 -24.12 31.17 8.92
CA VAL A 185 -23.04 31.84 8.17
C VAL A 185 -23.13 33.36 8.27
N PHE A 186 -24.33 33.94 8.41
CA PHE A 186 -24.54 35.37 8.63
C PHE A 186 -24.35 35.81 10.08
N GLY A 187 -24.01 34.90 10.99
CA GLY A 187 -23.62 35.21 12.36
C GLY A 187 -22.11 35.14 12.61
N THR A 188 -21.31 34.90 11.58
CA THR A 188 -19.90 34.49 11.72
C THR A 188 -18.96 35.49 11.05
N SER A 189 -17.94 35.94 11.77
CA SER A 189 -16.83 36.72 11.20
C SER A 189 -15.88 35.81 10.42
N LEU A 190 -15.28 36.34 9.34
CA LEU A 190 -14.31 35.63 8.51
C LEU A 190 -13.06 36.48 8.25
N TRP A 191 -11.92 35.82 8.10
CA TRP A 191 -10.61 36.43 7.90
C TRP A 191 -9.94 35.88 6.66
N SER A 192 -9.15 36.72 5.98
CA SER A 192 -8.32 36.28 4.85
C SER A 192 -7.21 35.31 5.27
N VAL A 193 -6.86 35.32 6.56
CA VAL A 193 -5.81 34.54 7.24
C VAL A 193 -4.39 34.91 6.80
N ILE A 194 -4.14 34.91 5.49
CA ILE A 194 -2.89 35.36 4.87
C ILE A 194 -2.89 36.88 4.67
N PRO A 195 -1.70 37.52 4.68
CA PRO A 195 -1.54 38.94 4.41
C PRO A 195 -1.58 39.25 2.90
N PHE A 196 -1.94 40.49 2.59
CA PHE A 196 -2.00 41.08 1.26
C PHE A 196 -1.19 42.38 1.27
N ARG A 197 -0.69 42.80 0.11
CA ARG A 197 -0.12 44.13 -0.06
C ARG A 197 -1.19 45.20 0.15
N LEU A 198 -0.76 46.36 0.61
CA LEU A 198 -1.55 47.57 0.71
C LEU A 198 -0.70 48.69 0.09
N GLY A 199 -0.78 48.80 -1.24
CA GLY A 199 0.15 49.62 -2.01
C GLY A 199 1.54 48.99 -2.09
N ASN A 200 2.56 49.82 -2.34
CA ASN A 200 3.91 49.30 -2.54
C ASN A 200 4.63 48.91 -1.25
N ASP A 201 4.37 49.65 -0.16
CA ASP A 201 5.21 49.63 1.04
C ASP A 201 4.51 49.06 2.29
N ASN A 202 3.19 48.83 2.24
CA ASN A 202 2.42 48.35 3.39
C ASN A 202 1.75 47.00 3.11
N HIS A 203 1.24 46.39 4.18
CA HIS A 203 0.53 45.10 4.14
C HIS A 203 -0.71 45.16 5.01
N CYS A 204 -1.69 44.30 4.73
CA CYS A 204 -2.90 44.18 5.53
C CYS A 204 -3.46 42.75 5.54
N LYS A 205 -4.42 42.49 6.43
CA LYS A 205 -5.36 41.37 6.34
C LYS A 205 -6.78 41.88 6.13
N TYR A 206 -7.64 41.08 5.51
CA TYR A 206 -9.04 41.42 5.33
C TYR A 206 -9.91 40.68 6.35
N ILE A 207 -10.90 41.39 6.90
CA ILE A 207 -11.87 40.83 7.85
C ILE A 207 -13.27 41.16 7.36
N VAL A 208 -14.14 40.16 7.24
CA VAL A 208 -15.57 40.34 6.98
C VAL A 208 -16.33 40.07 8.27
N ARG A 209 -17.09 41.06 8.73
CA ARG A 209 -17.98 40.91 9.89
C ARG A 209 -19.44 40.90 9.46
N PRO A 210 -20.30 40.14 10.15
CA PRO A 210 -21.74 40.20 9.97
C PRO A 210 -22.31 41.62 10.11
N GLY A 211 -23.20 41.98 9.19
CA GLY A 211 -24.07 43.15 9.31
C GLY A 211 -25.48 42.74 9.76
N LYS A 212 -26.50 43.32 9.13
CA LYS A 212 -27.91 43.02 9.43
C LYS A 212 -28.39 41.86 8.57
N SER A 213 -29.09 40.88 9.15
CA SER A 213 -29.83 39.86 8.40
C SER A 213 -31.21 39.64 9.03
N THR A 214 -32.17 39.16 8.25
CA THR A 214 -33.45 38.68 8.77
C THR A 214 -33.24 37.35 9.50
N PHE A 215 -33.90 37.17 10.65
CA PHE A 215 -33.94 35.88 11.33
C PHE A 215 -34.91 34.94 10.61
N ALA A 216 -34.53 33.67 10.49
CA ALA A 216 -35.41 32.58 10.12
C ALA A 216 -35.86 31.83 11.40
N ASP A 217 -36.86 30.95 11.27
CA ASP A 217 -37.28 30.03 12.34
C ASP A 217 -36.12 29.11 12.77
N GLU A 218 -36.23 28.45 13.93
CA GLU A 218 -35.18 27.52 14.40
C GLU A 218 -34.93 26.40 13.37
N VAL A 219 -33.68 26.26 12.95
CA VAL A 219 -33.24 25.24 11.99
C VAL A 219 -32.78 24.00 12.75
N ASN A 220 -33.18 22.82 12.28
CA ASN A 220 -32.72 21.55 12.83
C ASN A 220 -31.20 21.38 12.60
N THR A 221 -30.40 21.46 13.67
CA THR A 221 -28.93 21.35 13.59
C THR A 221 -28.44 19.93 13.32
N ASP A 222 -29.31 18.92 13.44
CA ASP A 222 -29.00 17.54 13.04
C ASP A 222 -29.16 17.32 11.53
N ASP A 223 -29.75 18.28 10.82
CA ASP A 223 -29.84 18.23 9.37
C ASP A 223 -28.45 18.42 8.75
N PRO A 224 -27.99 17.50 7.89
CA PRO A 224 -26.63 17.59 7.37
C PRO A 224 -26.33 18.87 6.59
N ASP A 225 -27.35 19.55 6.05
CA ASP A 225 -27.27 20.78 5.24
C ASP A 225 -27.93 21.99 5.93
N PHE A 226 -27.96 22.01 7.28
CA PHE A 226 -28.70 23.05 8.01
C PHE A 226 -28.17 24.47 7.75
N LEU A 227 -26.87 24.66 7.50
CA LEU A 227 -26.32 26.00 7.21
C LEU A 227 -26.80 26.51 5.84
N GLY A 228 -26.89 25.64 4.84
CA GLY A 228 -27.49 25.96 3.54
C GLY A 228 -28.97 26.33 3.67
N LYS A 229 -29.73 25.56 4.46
CA LYS A 229 -31.15 25.81 4.71
C LYS A 229 -31.41 27.11 5.49
N ASP A 230 -30.62 27.40 6.53
CA ASP A 230 -30.66 28.68 7.25
C ASP A 230 -30.40 29.85 6.29
N LEU A 231 -29.32 29.76 5.50
CA LEU A 231 -28.94 30.79 4.55
C LEU A 231 -30.06 31.04 3.52
N ALA A 232 -30.65 29.98 2.96
CA ALA A 232 -31.75 30.08 2.00
C ALA A 232 -33.01 30.70 2.62
N ALA A 233 -33.37 30.29 3.84
CA ALA A 233 -34.52 30.84 4.55
C ALA A 233 -34.36 32.35 4.82
N ARG A 234 -33.17 32.78 5.26
CA ARG A 234 -32.88 34.20 5.53
C ARG A 234 -32.92 35.04 4.26
N MET A 235 -32.31 34.58 3.17
CA MET A 235 -32.31 35.31 1.89
C MET A 235 -33.70 35.38 1.24
N LYS A 236 -34.55 34.39 1.51
CA LYS A 236 -35.96 34.41 1.12
C LYS A 236 -36.80 35.36 1.98
N ALA A 237 -36.43 35.58 3.24
CA ALA A 237 -37.14 36.48 4.16
C ALA A 237 -36.80 37.96 3.92
N GLY A 238 -35.53 38.30 3.64
CA GLY A 238 -35.12 39.69 3.48
C GLY A 238 -33.70 39.87 2.96
N LYS A 239 -33.21 41.11 3.03
CA LYS A 239 -31.84 41.47 2.66
C LYS A 239 -30.87 41.16 3.79
N ALA A 240 -29.61 40.90 3.44
CA ALA A 240 -28.50 40.77 4.37
C ALA A 240 -27.37 41.77 4.06
N THR A 241 -26.62 42.20 5.06
CA THR A 241 -25.41 43.02 4.87
C THR A 241 -24.18 42.39 5.52
N LEU A 242 -23.01 42.62 4.93
CA LEU A 242 -21.70 42.25 5.46
C LEU A 242 -20.80 43.49 5.43
N HIS A 243 -19.85 43.58 6.36
CA HIS A 243 -18.93 44.70 6.47
C HIS A 243 -17.49 44.21 6.25
N LEU A 244 -16.79 44.79 5.28
CA LEU A 244 -15.41 44.48 4.95
C LEU A 244 -14.48 45.49 5.63
N TYR A 245 -13.50 44.97 6.38
CA TYR A 245 -12.51 45.75 7.10
C TYR A 245 -11.10 45.46 6.57
N ILE A 246 -10.25 46.49 6.59
CA ILE A 246 -8.81 46.35 6.43
C ILE A 246 -8.15 46.38 7.81
N GLN A 247 -7.41 45.33 8.12
CA GLN A 247 -6.52 45.27 9.27
C GLN A 247 -5.10 45.60 8.81
N LYS A 248 -4.71 46.88 8.92
CA LYS A 248 -3.41 47.36 8.45
C LYS A 248 -2.27 46.88 9.35
N ARG A 249 -1.21 46.34 8.74
CA ARG A 249 0.01 45.91 9.44
C ARG A 249 0.76 47.14 9.98
N PRO A 250 1.20 47.15 11.25
CA PRO A 250 2.06 48.20 11.76
C PRO A 250 3.39 48.27 10.99
N THR A 251 3.96 49.46 10.92
CA THR A 251 5.20 49.73 10.15
C THR A 251 6.42 49.81 11.06
N THR A 252 7.61 49.83 10.46
CA THR A 252 8.87 50.04 11.17
C THR A 252 8.99 51.42 11.82
N ALA A 253 8.11 52.36 11.46
CA ALA A 253 7.97 53.64 12.15
C ALA A 253 7.28 53.51 13.53
N GLN A 254 6.52 52.43 13.76
CA GLN A 254 5.77 52.19 15.00
C GLN A 254 6.43 51.14 15.89
N PHE A 255 7.01 50.09 15.31
CA PHE A 255 7.65 48.99 16.02
C PHE A 255 8.91 48.50 15.30
N GLU A 256 9.88 47.97 16.03
CA GLU A 256 11.08 47.36 15.42
C GLU A 256 10.72 46.16 14.53
N GLN A 257 11.53 45.90 13.49
CA GLN A 257 11.29 44.81 12.54
C GLN A 257 11.15 43.44 13.21
N THR A 258 11.93 43.17 14.26
CA THR A 258 11.87 41.93 15.06
C THR A 258 10.52 41.73 15.76
N TYR A 259 9.91 42.82 16.24
CA TYR A 259 8.56 42.81 16.81
C TYR A 259 7.53 42.50 15.73
N LEU A 260 7.65 43.16 14.57
CA LEU A 260 6.75 42.94 13.43
C LEU A 260 6.85 41.50 12.89
N ASP A 261 8.05 40.92 12.80
CA ASP A 261 8.25 39.55 12.31
C ASP A 261 7.75 38.50 13.31
N LYS A 262 7.62 38.86 14.59
CA LYS A 262 7.09 37.97 15.64
C LYS A 262 5.56 38.03 15.73
N TYR A 263 4.98 39.24 15.77
CA TYR A 263 3.55 39.43 16.07
C TYR A 263 2.70 39.77 14.84
N PHE A 264 3.33 40.27 13.78
CA PHE A 264 2.68 40.57 12.49
C PHE A 264 3.43 39.94 11.30
N PRO A 265 3.75 38.64 11.34
CA PRO A 265 4.57 37.99 10.30
C PRO A 265 3.86 37.96 8.94
N LEU A 266 4.65 37.93 7.87
CA LEU A 266 4.16 37.81 6.50
C LEU A 266 4.09 36.35 5.98
N ASP A 267 4.78 35.41 6.63
CA ASP A 267 4.84 33.99 6.23
C ASP A 267 4.81 33.03 7.44
N LYS A 268 4.00 33.36 8.45
CA LYS A 268 3.68 32.50 9.61
C LYS A 268 2.19 32.58 9.93
N ALA A 269 1.41 31.76 9.24
CA ALA A 269 -0.04 31.89 9.21
C ALA A 269 -0.75 31.44 10.49
N LYS A 270 -0.07 30.78 11.46
CA LYS A 270 -0.66 30.52 12.79
C LYS A 270 -0.81 31.81 13.61
N THR A 271 -0.03 32.85 13.32
CA THR A 271 -0.04 34.08 14.12
C THR A 271 -1.27 34.96 13.83
N VAL A 272 -2.10 35.14 14.86
CA VAL A 272 -3.22 36.08 14.88
C VAL A 272 -2.69 37.50 15.11
N TRP A 273 -3.09 38.45 14.26
CA TRP A 273 -2.72 39.85 14.41
C TRP A 273 -3.63 40.53 15.43
N ASP A 274 -3.03 41.14 16.45
CA ASP A 274 -3.75 41.81 17.53
C ASP A 274 -4.59 42.99 16.99
N GLU A 275 -5.92 42.89 17.11
CA GLU A 275 -6.87 43.91 16.63
C GLU A 275 -6.86 45.21 17.48
N THR A 276 -6.19 45.23 18.64
CA THR A 276 -6.00 46.45 19.43
C THR A 276 -4.83 47.29 18.92
N ILE A 277 -3.85 46.66 18.27
CA ILE A 277 -2.66 47.30 17.69
C ILE A 277 -2.89 47.55 16.19
N ALA A 278 -3.19 46.49 15.44
CA ALA A 278 -3.59 46.56 14.04
C ALA A 278 -5.12 46.69 13.98
N LYS A 279 -5.62 47.90 14.24
CA LYS A 279 -7.06 48.16 14.36
C LYS A 279 -7.78 47.97 13.01
N PRO A 280 -8.81 47.10 12.93
CA PRO A 280 -9.58 46.94 11.69
C PRO A 280 -10.43 48.17 11.39
N GLU A 281 -10.27 48.75 10.20
CA GLU A 281 -11.02 49.91 9.71
C GLU A 281 -12.05 49.48 8.66
N LEU A 282 -13.30 49.95 8.77
CA LEU A 282 -14.38 49.63 7.84
C LEU A 282 -14.12 50.32 6.50
N VAL A 283 -14.06 49.55 5.42
CA VAL A 283 -13.76 50.10 4.08
C VAL A 283 -14.84 49.84 3.04
N ALA A 284 -15.71 48.85 3.25
CA ALA A 284 -16.80 48.57 2.34
C ALA A 284 -17.98 47.87 3.01
N THR A 285 -19.17 48.04 2.44
CA THR A 285 -20.40 47.36 2.85
C THR A 285 -20.95 46.52 1.69
N ILE A 286 -21.13 45.22 1.91
CA ILE A 286 -21.78 44.34 0.95
C ILE A 286 -23.26 44.25 1.29
N THR A 287 -24.13 44.54 0.32
CA THR A 287 -25.58 44.38 0.43
C THR A 287 -26.05 43.24 -0.47
N LEU A 288 -26.65 42.23 0.14
CA LEU A 288 -27.26 41.09 -0.53
C LEU A 288 -28.78 41.28 -0.54
N PRO A 289 -29.40 41.64 -1.68
CA PRO A 289 -30.85 41.80 -1.76
C PRO A 289 -31.59 40.47 -1.57
N LYS A 290 -32.85 40.56 -1.13
CA LYS A 290 -33.77 39.43 -1.01
C LYS A 290 -33.78 38.61 -2.31
N GLN A 291 -33.48 37.32 -2.23
CA GLN A 291 -33.42 36.42 -3.39
C GLN A 291 -33.66 34.97 -2.97
N ASP A 292 -34.24 34.16 -3.85
CA ASP A 292 -34.38 32.72 -3.64
C ASP A 292 -33.12 32.00 -4.14
N ILE A 293 -32.37 31.40 -3.22
CA ILE A 293 -31.15 30.64 -3.50
C ILE A 293 -31.33 29.12 -3.35
N SER A 294 -32.58 28.66 -3.16
CA SER A 294 -32.88 27.24 -2.92
C SER A 294 -32.87 26.38 -4.19
N ASN A 295 -32.73 26.99 -5.36
CA ASN A 295 -32.65 26.26 -6.63
C ASN A 295 -31.27 25.60 -6.81
N LEU A 296 -31.27 24.37 -7.33
CA LEU A 296 -30.07 23.59 -7.63
C LEU A 296 -29.16 24.28 -8.68
N GLU A 297 -29.75 25.14 -9.50
CA GLU A 297 -29.10 25.87 -10.60
C GLU A 297 -28.06 26.86 -10.08
N GLN A 298 -28.37 27.59 -9.01
CA GLN A 298 -27.51 28.59 -8.38
C GLN A 298 -26.38 27.94 -7.58
N GLN A 299 -26.61 26.74 -7.02
CA GLN A 299 -25.57 25.92 -6.42
C GLN A 299 -24.59 25.41 -7.50
N THR A 300 -25.11 24.89 -8.61
CA THR A 300 -24.31 24.42 -9.76
C THR A 300 -23.46 25.55 -10.35
N TYR A 301 -24.03 26.76 -10.44
CA TYR A 301 -23.31 27.94 -10.89
C TYR A 301 -22.23 28.39 -9.91
N GLY A 302 -22.52 28.43 -8.61
CA GLY A 302 -21.52 28.69 -7.57
C GLY A 302 -20.38 27.67 -7.60
N ASP A 303 -20.69 26.42 -7.97
CA ASP A 303 -19.72 25.37 -8.19
C ASP A 303 -18.97 25.49 -9.52
N TRP A 304 -19.48 26.19 -10.53
CA TRP A 304 -18.74 26.56 -11.74
C TRP A 304 -17.68 27.63 -11.43
N LEU A 305 -18.08 28.74 -10.81
CA LEU A 305 -17.22 29.91 -10.53
C LEU A 305 -15.85 29.53 -9.94
N ASP A 306 -14.76 29.97 -10.54
CA ASP A 306 -13.44 29.83 -9.92
C ASP A 306 -13.13 31.04 -9.02
N PHE A 307 -12.46 30.77 -7.90
CA PHE A 307 -12.00 31.79 -6.96
C PHE A 307 -10.51 31.59 -6.77
N ASN A 308 -9.72 32.65 -6.89
CA ASN A 308 -8.28 32.58 -6.68
C ASN A 308 -7.78 33.74 -5.81
N VAL A 309 -7.02 33.42 -4.76
CA VAL A 309 -6.46 34.42 -3.83
C VAL A 309 -5.57 35.47 -4.51
N ALA A 310 -4.98 35.14 -5.66
CA ALA A 310 -4.12 36.03 -6.42
C ALA A 310 -4.87 36.87 -7.47
N ARG A 311 -6.20 36.72 -7.59
CA ARG A 311 -7.02 37.52 -8.50
C ARG A 311 -7.40 38.83 -7.82
N VAL A 312 -6.42 39.71 -7.69
CA VAL A 312 -6.52 41.03 -7.05
C VAL A 312 -5.58 41.98 -7.80
N PRO A 313 -5.77 43.31 -7.73
CA PRO A 313 -4.79 44.26 -8.27
C PRO A 313 -3.39 44.03 -7.68
N GLU A 314 -2.33 44.41 -8.40
CA GLU A 314 -0.94 44.15 -7.99
C GLU A 314 -0.60 44.77 -6.62
N GLU A 315 -1.17 45.93 -6.32
CA GLU A 315 -1.06 46.64 -5.04
C GLU A 315 -1.82 45.98 -3.88
N ASN A 316 -2.62 44.96 -4.20
CA ASN A 316 -3.29 44.10 -3.24
C ASN A 316 -2.81 42.65 -3.34
N ALA A 317 -1.70 42.32 -4.02
CA ALA A 317 -1.26 40.94 -4.20
C ALA A 317 -1.09 40.21 -2.84
N PRO A 318 -1.48 38.92 -2.74
CA PRO A 318 -1.30 38.16 -1.50
C PRO A 318 0.20 37.86 -1.27
N VAL A 319 0.60 37.73 -0.01
CA VAL A 319 2.00 37.54 0.40
C VAL A 319 2.15 36.28 1.27
N GLY A 320 3.25 35.56 1.09
CA GLY A 320 3.61 34.36 1.86
C GLY A 320 3.55 33.06 1.05
N SER A 321 4.21 32.02 1.56
CA SER A 321 4.32 30.71 0.93
C SER A 321 2.96 30.01 0.78
N ILE A 322 2.06 30.14 1.76
CA ILE A 322 0.69 29.60 1.69
C ILE A 322 -0.12 30.31 0.61
N ALA A 323 0.10 31.61 0.39
CA ALA A 323 -0.55 32.35 -0.69
C ALA A 323 -0.19 31.76 -2.07
N GLU A 324 1.12 31.54 -2.31
CA GLU A 324 1.62 30.95 -3.55
C GLU A 324 1.11 29.52 -3.75
N ALA A 325 1.03 28.72 -2.69
CA ALA A 325 0.42 27.39 -2.75
C ALA A 325 -1.05 27.46 -3.15
N ARG A 326 -1.86 28.29 -2.48
CA ARG A 326 -3.29 28.44 -2.79
C ARG A 326 -3.51 28.94 -4.23
N LYS A 327 -2.70 29.90 -4.69
CA LYS A 327 -2.70 30.39 -6.07
C LYS A 327 -2.57 29.26 -7.09
N ALA A 328 -1.57 28.40 -6.92
CA ALA A 328 -1.29 27.30 -7.84
C ALA A 328 -2.33 26.17 -7.78
N ILE A 329 -2.76 25.80 -6.57
CA ILE A 329 -3.70 24.68 -6.35
C ILE A 329 -5.11 25.05 -6.83
N TYR A 330 -5.59 26.27 -6.53
CA TYR A 330 -6.93 26.69 -6.94
C TYR A 330 -7.04 26.81 -8.46
N ALA A 331 -6.00 27.32 -9.13
CA ALA A 331 -5.94 27.33 -10.59
C ALA A 331 -5.96 25.91 -11.19
N ALA A 332 -5.16 24.99 -10.65
CA ALA A 332 -5.13 23.60 -11.12
C ALA A 332 -6.48 22.89 -10.91
N SER A 333 -7.14 23.16 -9.77
CA SER A 333 -8.46 22.59 -9.48
C SER A 333 -9.55 23.11 -10.41
N ALA A 334 -9.56 24.43 -10.69
CA ALA A 334 -10.52 25.04 -11.60
C ALA A 334 -10.37 24.49 -13.02
N ALA A 335 -9.15 24.45 -13.55
CA ALA A 335 -8.87 23.89 -14.87
C ALA A 335 -9.37 22.45 -15.01
N TYR A 336 -9.11 21.60 -14.01
CA TYR A 336 -9.56 20.21 -14.02
C TYR A 336 -11.09 20.08 -13.97
N ARG A 337 -11.78 20.88 -13.14
CA ARG A 337 -13.26 20.90 -13.11
C ARG A 337 -13.84 21.32 -14.44
N HIS A 338 -13.36 22.43 -15.01
CA HIS A 338 -13.89 22.97 -16.26
C HIS A 338 -13.73 21.97 -17.40
N GLU A 339 -12.54 21.37 -17.54
CA GLU A 339 -12.27 20.33 -18.53
C GLU A 339 -13.21 19.12 -18.37
N LYS A 340 -13.32 18.57 -17.16
CA LYS A 340 -14.04 17.31 -16.93
C LYS A 340 -15.56 17.46 -16.89
N ASN A 341 -16.06 18.60 -16.44
CA ASN A 341 -17.50 18.88 -16.43
C ASN A 341 -18.01 19.43 -17.76
N GLY A 342 -17.14 19.65 -18.76
CA GLY A 342 -17.50 20.28 -20.03
C GLY A 342 -17.96 21.73 -19.86
N GLN A 343 -17.38 22.45 -18.89
CA GLN A 343 -17.73 23.85 -18.60
C GLN A 343 -16.73 24.80 -19.29
N PRO A 344 -17.17 25.99 -19.73
CA PRO A 344 -16.27 27.01 -20.27
C PRO A 344 -15.21 27.43 -19.25
N ASN A 345 -13.98 27.62 -19.72
CA ASN A 345 -12.89 28.19 -18.93
C ASN A 345 -12.86 29.73 -19.04
N THR A 346 -14.02 30.37 -18.93
CA THR A 346 -14.23 31.82 -18.99
C THR A 346 -14.95 32.26 -17.72
N GLN A 347 -14.65 33.47 -17.23
CA GLN A 347 -15.35 34.06 -16.08
C GLN A 347 -16.51 34.94 -16.55
N PRO A 348 -17.58 35.10 -15.74
CA PRO A 348 -18.60 36.10 -16.04
C PRO A 348 -18.00 37.51 -15.98
N SER A 349 -18.47 38.41 -16.84
CA SER A 349 -18.09 39.84 -16.83
C SER A 349 -19.02 40.70 -15.96
N SER A 350 -20.17 40.17 -15.54
CA SER A 350 -21.17 40.80 -14.67
C SER A 350 -21.98 39.73 -13.91
N PRO A 351 -22.66 40.07 -12.80
CA PRO A 351 -23.54 39.15 -12.09
C PRO A 351 -24.92 39.05 -12.75
N ASP A 352 -24.96 38.48 -13.96
CA ASP A 352 -26.20 38.19 -14.69
C ASP A 352 -26.92 36.95 -14.14
N GLN A 353 -28.13 36.63 -14.63
CA GLN A 353 -28.72 35.33 -14.30
C GLN A 353 -27.81 34.19 -14.81
N PRO A 354 -27.56 33.17 -13.98
CA PRO A 354 -26.64 32.09 -14.34
C PRO A 354 -27.12 31.38 -15.61
N LYS A 355 -26.30 31.36 -16.68
CA LYS A 355 -26.54 30.48 -17.82
C LYS A 355 -26.21 29.06 -17.40
N ILE A 356 -27.25 28.25 -17.18
CA ILE A 356 -27.10 26.89 -16.68
C ILE A 356 -26.60 26.00 -17.80
N ILE A 357 -25.34 25.58 -17.69
CA ILE A 357 -24.80 24.47 -18.46
C ILE A 357 -24.73 23.30 -17.47
N ASN A 358 -25.63 22.33 -17.61
CA ASN A 358 -25.58 21.11 -16.81
C ASN A 358 -24.19 20.49 -17.00
N PRO A 359 -23.42 20.29 -15.91
CA PRO A 359 -22.11 19.68 -16.04
C PRO A 359 -22.28 18.31 -16.66
N SER A 360 -21.59 18.06 -17.77
CA SER A 360 -21.59 16.76 -18.41
C SER A 360 -20.84 15.79 -17.49
N CYS A 361 -21.43 14.63 -17.20
CA CYS A 361 -20.71 13.58 -16.50
C CYS A 361 -19.73 12.93 -17.47
N PRO A 362 -18.41 13.03 -17.27
CA PRO A 362 -17.44 12.43 -18.19
C PRO A 362 -17.37 10.90 -18.03
N PHE A 363 -18.03 10.32 -17.01
CA PHE A 363 -18.05 8.88 -16.79
C PHE A 363 -19.38 8.27 -17.25
N PRO A 364 -19.35 7.23 -18.11
CA PRO A 364 -20.53 6.44 -18.34
C PRO A 364 -20.98 5.79 -17.02
N HIS A 365 -22.15 6.20 -16.53
CA HIS A 365 -22.80 5.64 -15.34
C HIS A 365 -23.25 4.20 -15.56
N LYS A 366 -22.31 3.26 -15.59
CA LYS A 366 -22.57 1.86 -15.22
C LYS A 366 -21.33 1.32 -14.53
N PRO A 367 -21.25 1.32 -13.18
CA PRO A 367 -20.51 0.26 -12.53
C PRO A 367 -21.00 -1.04 -13.17
N LYS A 368 -20.08 -1.95 -13.53
CA LYS A 368 -20.53 -3.28 -13.95
C LYS A 368 -21.45 -3.79 -12.84
N PRO A 369 -22.69 -4.22 -13.15
CA PRO A 369 -23.57 -4.71 -12.12
C PRO A 369 -22.83 -5.84 -11.41
N ASP A 370 -22.78 -5.76 -10.09
CA ASP A 370 -22.20 -6.83 -9.29
C ASP A 370 -22.88 -8.15 -9.65
N PRO A 371 -22.14 -9.27 -9.64
CA PRO A 371 -22.74 -10.58 -9.83
C PRO A 371 -23.90 -10.77 -8.85
N LYS A 372 -25.05 -11.17 -9.37
CA LYS A 372 -26.20 -11.52 -8.54
C LYS A 372 -26.05 -12.97 -8.06
N PRO A 373 -26.55 -13.30 -6.86
CA PRO A 373 -26.56 -14.68 -6.40
C PRO A 373 -27.36 -15.58 -7.35
N GLU A 374 -26.82 -16.77 -7.63
CA GLU A 374 -27.49 -17.81 -8.39
C GLU A 374 -28.10 -18.84 -7.42
N ALA A 375 -29.42 -19.02 -7.48
CA ALA A 375 -30.13 -20.02 -6.68
C ALA A 375 -29.91 -21.42 -7.25
N LEU A 376 -29.80 -22.42 -6.36
CA LEU A 376 -29.65 -23.81 -6.78
C LEU A 376 -30.98 -24.37 -7.29
N THR A 377 -30.93 -25.27 -8.27
CA THR A 377 -32.11 -26.05 -8.69
C THR A 377 -32.47 -27.10 -7.62
N PRO A 378 -33.76 -27.51 -7.52
CA PRO A 378 -34.15 -28.60 -6.63
C PRO A 378 -33.33 -29.89 -6.83
N GLU A 379 -33.01 -30.22 -8.08
CA GLU A 379 -32.18 -31.38 -8.43
C GLU A 379 -30.74 -31.25 -7.91
N GLN A 380 -30.16 -30.05 -7.96
CA GLN A 380 -28.84 -29.79 -7.36
C GLN A 380 -28.88 -29.94 -5.84
N ILE A 381 -29.89 -29.36 -5.17
CA ILE A 381 -30.06 -29.46 -3.72
C ILE A 381 -30.23 -30.92 -3.29
N ASP A 382 -30.97 -31.72 -4.06
CA ASP A 382 -31.16 -33.13 -3.74
C ASP A 382 -29.86 -33.92 -3.85
N ARG A 383 -29.09 -33.69 -4.92
CA ARG A 383 -27.81 -34.36 -5.19
C ARG A 383 -26.69 -34.01 -4.21
N ILE A 384 -26.71 -32.83 -3.59
CA ILE A 384 -25.68 -32.42 -2.64
C ILE A 384 -25.81 -33.24 -1.35
N THR A 385 -24.75 -33.99 -1.04
CA THR A 385 -24.62 -34.79 0.18
C THR A 385 -23.50 -34.31 1.10
N GLN A 386 -22.54 -33.53 0.56
CA GLN A 386 -21.43 -32.96 1.30
C GLN A 386 -21.17 -31.52 0.86
N VAL A 387 -20.59 -30.73 1.77
CA VAL A 387 -20.26 -29.33 1.51
C VAL A 387 -18.83 -29.06 1.98
N ARG A 388 -18.03 -28.34 1.20
CA ARG A 388 -16.63 -28.03 1.56
C ARG A 388 -16.25 -26.59 1.23
N ILE A 389 -15.37 -26.01 2.04
CA ILE A 389 -14.82 -24.67 1.85
C ILE A 389 -13.55 -24.74 0.99
N HIS A 390 -13.41 -23.80 0.05
CA HIS A 390 -12.21 -23.63 -0.77
C HIS A 390 -11.81 -22.15 -0.88
N PRO A 391 -10.51 -21.81 -0.83
CA PRO A 391 -9.37 -22.71 -0.65
C PRO A 391 -9.37 -23.37 0.74
N GLY A 392 -8.76 -24.55 0.84
CA GLY A 392 -8.56 -25.23 2.11
C GLY A 392 -7.60 -24.51 3.06
N ILE A 393 -6.65 -23.78 2.50
CA ILE A 393 -5.74 -22.89 3.21
C ILE A 393 -5.66 -21.59 2.41
N GLY A 394 -6.29 -20.53 2.91
CA GLY A 394 -6.29 -19.20 2.30
C GLY A 394 -5.15 -18.33 2.84
N ILE A 395 -4.58 -17.50 1.96
CA ILE A 395 -3.49 -16.58 2.32
C ILE A 395 -3.94 -15.13 2.14
N ALA A 396 -4.00 -14.42 3.27
CA ALA A 396 -4.18 -12.99 3.32
C ALA A 396 -2.80 -12.30 3.47
N ARG A 397 -2.64 -11.07 2.99
CA ARG A 397 -1.38 -10.31 3.14
C ARG A 397 -1.63 -8.94 3.69
N VAL A 398 -0.84 -8.56 4.69
CA VAL A 398 -0.93 -7.25 5.34
C VAL A 398 -0.55 -6.13 4.37
N GLY A 399 -1.06 -4.95 4.65
CA GLY A 399 -0.84 -3.70 3.92
C GLY A 399 -1.47 -2.58 4.72
N ASP A 400 -0.92 -1.38 4.66
CA ASP A 400 -1.34 -0.21 5.45
C ASP A 400 -2.55 0.53 4.86
N SER A 401 -3.02 0.13 3.68
CA SER A 401 -4.22 0.71 3.05
C SER A 401 -5.53 0.11 3.57
N LYS A 402 -6.56 0.95 3.65
CA LYS A 402 -7.95 0.50 3.83
C LYS A 402 -8.51 -0.24 2.60
N LYS A 403 -7.90 -0.06 1.42
CA LYS A 403 -8.24 -0.77 0.18
C LYS A 403 -7.54 -2.13 0.14
N PHE A 404 -8.09 -3.04 -0.66
CA PHE A 404 -7.57 -4.39 -0.79
C PHE A 404 -7.72 -4.94 -2.20
N THR A 405 -6.97 -6.00 -2.49
CA THR A 405 -7.15 -6.88 -3.65
C THR A 405 -7.56 -8.27 -3.18
N ILE A 406 -8.08 -9.09 -4.09
CA ILE A 406 -8.32 -10.52 -3.82
C ILE A 406 -7.04 -11.29 -4.14
N GLY A 407 -6.69 -12.25 -3.29
CA GLY A 407 -5.61 -13.19 -3.53
C GLY A 407 -5.81 -14.02 -4.82
N PRO A 408 -4.78 -14.77 -5.22
CA PRO A 408 -4.83 -15.59 -6.42
C PRO A 408 -5.88 -16.70 -6.30
N GLU A 409 -6.75 -16.83 -7.31
CA GLU A 409 -7.73 -17.93 -7.44
C GLU A 409 -7.38 -18.89 -8.59
N VAL A 410 -6.31 -18.61 -9.33
CA VAL A 410 -5.73 -19.42 -10.40
C VAL A 410 -4.21 -19.32 -10.35
N LEU A 411 -3.49 -20.24 -11.02
CA LEU A 411 -2.01 -20.25 -11.03
C LEU A 411 -1.41 -19.08 -11.81
N GLU A 412 -2.08 -18.61 -12.85
CA GLU A 412 -1.64 -17.47 -13.67
C GLU A 412 -2.74 -16.39 -13.67
N PRO A 413 -2.97 -15.69 -12.54
CA PRO A 413 -3.94 -14.62 -12.49
C PRO A 413 -3.49 -13.47 -13.39
N LYS A 414 -4.45 -12.61 -13.76
CA LYS A 414 -4.11 -11.37 -14.48
C LYS A 414 -3.04 -10.60 -13.71
N LEU A 415 -2.00 -10.19 -14.42
CA LEU A 415 -0.89 -9.45 -13.84
C LEU A 415 -1.39 -8.17 -13.16
N THR A 416 -0.84 -7.89 -11.99
CA THR A 416 -1.09 -6.62 -11.30
C THR A 416 -0.58 -5.49 -12.18
N LYS A 417 -1.47 -4.56 -12.55
CA LYS A 417 -1.08 -3.37 -13.31
C LYS A 417 -0.05 -2.58 -12.50
N PHE A 418 0.95 -2.01 -13.16
CA PHE A 418 1.88 -1.09 -12.53
C PHE A 418 1.13 0.08 -11.85
N GLY A 419 1.47 0.39 -10.60
CA GLY A 419 0.73 1.28 -9.70
C GLY A 419 -0.45 0.62 -8.99
N GLY A 420 -0.70 -0.67 -9.20
CA GLY A 420 -1.92 -1.37 -8.79
C GLY A 420 -1.91 -1.89 -7.37
N THR A 421 -0.74 -2.21 -6.81
CA THR A 421 -0.59 -2.70 -5.42
C THR A 421 -0.73 -1.61 -4.37
N ARG A 422 -0.54 -0.36 -4.75
CA ARG A 422 -0.68 0.79 -3.86
C ARG A 422 -2.01 1.49 -4.09
N ASP A 423 -2.55 2.11 -3.05
CA ASP A 423 -3.57 3.13 -3.24
C ASP A 423 -2.92 4.48 -3.61
N LYS A 424 -3.72 5.53 -3.73
CA LYS A 424 -3.24 6.83 -4.19
C LYS A 424 -2.45 7.61 -3.13
N SER A 425 -2.56 7.27 -1.83
CA SER A 425 -1.65 7.83 -0.82
C SER A 425 -0.28 7.17 -0.83
N GLY A 426 -0.15 6.06 -1.57
CA GLY A 426 1.06 5.27 -1.61
C GLY A 426 1.02 4.11 -0.62
N ALA A 427 -0.03 3.94 0.18
CA ALA A 427 -0.19 2.81 1.09
C ALA A 427 -0.38 1.49 0.30
N ILE A 428 0.18 0.40 0.79
CA ILE A 428 0.07 -0.94 0.22
C ILE A 428 -1.35 -1.48 0.48
N LYS A 429 -2.03 -1.89 -0.60
CA LYS A 429 -3.33 -2.59 -0.50
C LYS A 429 -3.14 -3.92 0.19
N ARG A 430 -4.01 -4.21 1.16
CA ARG A 430 -4.12 -5.55 1.76
C ARG A 430 -4.51 -6.57 0.70
N GLN A 431 -4.11 -7.83 0.86
CA GLN A 431 -4.63 -8.94 0.07
C GLN A 431 -5.62 -9.73 0.91
N ALA A 432 -6.88 -9.80 0.48
CA ALA A 432 -7.91 -10.60 1.11
C ALA A 432 -7.87 -12.06 0.62
N ALA A 433 -8.02 -13.01 1.54
CA ALA A 433 -8.31 -14.39 1.17
C ALA A 433 -9.82 -14.52 0.91
N ARG A 434 -10.22 -14.96 -0.29
CA ARG A 434 -11.63 -15.20 -0.64
C ARG A 434 -11.95 -16.69 -0.53
N PHE A 435 -12.95 -17.01 0.28
CA PHE A 435 -13.45 -18.37 0.46
C PHE A 435 -14.81 -18.56 -0.19
N ARG A 436 -14.99 -19.76 -0.75
CA ARG A 436 -16.19 -20.22 -1.46
C ARG A 436 -16.63 -21.54 -0.87
N VAL A 437 -17.90 -21.84 -1.02
CA VAL A 437 -18.46 -23.14 -0.62
C VAL A 437 -18.89 -23.90 -1.87
N TYR A 438 -18.53 -25.18 -1.94
CA TYR A 438 -18.98 -26.08 -3.00
C TYR A 438 -19.76 -27.26 -2.41
N GLY A 439 -20.85 -27.60 -3.09
CA GLY A 439 -21.63 -28.81 -2.82
C GLY A 439 -21.14 -29.98 -3.67
N TYR A 440 -21.09 -31.16 -3.07
CA TYR A 440 -20.62 -32.41 -3.68
C TYR A 440 -21.69 -33.49 -3.58
N ASP A 441 -21.77 -34.36 -4.58
CA ASP A 441 -22.59 -35.57 -4.53
C ASP A 441 -21.90 -36.73 -3.81
N ALA A 442 -22.60 -37.85 -3.68
CA ALA A 442 -22.12 -39.04 -2.95
C ALA A 442 -20.83 -39.64 -3.54
N ASP A 443 -20.58 -39.42 -4.84
CA ASP A 443 -19.38 -39.89 -5.54
C ASP A 443 -18.21 -38.89 -5.44
N GLY A 444 -18.44 -37.74 -4.82
CA GLY A 444 -17.44 -36.68 -4.66
C GLY A 444 -17.31 -35.76 -5.88
N ASN A 445 -18.27 -35.77 -6.81
CA ASN A 445 -18.29 -34.81 -7.91
C ASN A 445 -18.87 -33.47 -7.43
N VAL A 446 -18.33 -32.37 -7.94
CA VAL A 446 -18.80 -31.02 -7.66
C VAL A 446 -20.17 -30.80 -8.33
N VAL A 447 -21.20 -30.45 -7.55
CA VAL A 447 -22.56 -30.21 -8.05
C VAL A 447 -22.76 -28.73 -8.38
N ALA A 448 -22.29 -27.82 -7.52
CA ALA A 448 -22.39 -26.37 -7.69
C ALA A 448 -21.48 -25.62 -6.70
N GLU A 449 -21.14 -24.36 -7.02
CA GLU A 449 -20.79 -23.37 -6.00
C GLU A 449 -22.08 -22.96 -5.29
N ILE A 450 -22.07 -22.98 -3.96
CA ILE A 450 -23.20 -22.53 -3.14
C ILE A 450 -23.01 -21.03 -2.86
N GLN A 451 -24.02 -20.24 -3.21
CA GLN A 451 -24.07 -18.79 -2.98
C GLN A 451 -25.19 -18.46 -2.00
N GLN A 452 -25.19 -17.27 -1.41
CA GLN A 452 -26.27 -16.82 -0.52
C GLN A 452 -27.48 -16.38 -1.37
N SER A 453 -28.58 -17.12 -1.35
CA SER A 453 -29.76 -16.89 -2.21
C SER A 453 -31.07 -17.17 -1.45
N ASP A 454 -32.21 -17.11 -2.14
CA ASP A 454 -33.54 -17.36 -1.54
C ASP A 454 -33.70 -18.80 -1.01
N ASN A 455 -32.95 -19.77 -1.54
CA ASN A 455 -33.01 -21.18 -1.14
C ASN A 455 -31.71 -21.72 -0.52
N SER A 456 -30.74 -20.83 -0.26
CA SER A 456 -29.45 -21.18 0.31
C SER A 456 -28.92 -20.10 1.26
N THR A 457 -28.54 -20.48 2.47
CA THR A 457 -27.91 -19.58 3.45
C THR A 457 -26.53 -20.09 3.83
N ILE A 458 -25.56 -19.18 3.96
CA ILE A 458 -24.19 -19.44 4.36
C ILE A 458 -23.84 -18.52 5.53
N GLU A 459 -23.72 -19.09 6.72
CA GLU A 459 -23.13 -18.41 7.88
C GLU A 459 -21.65 -18.81 7.97
N TRP A 460 -20.77 -17.83 7.88
CA TRP A 460 -19.32 -18.03 8.03
C TRP A 460 -18.89 -17.79 9.46
N SER A 461 -17.88 -18.53 9.90
CA SER A 461 -17.24 -18.36 11.20
C SER A 461 -15.72 -18.45 11.06
N VAL A 462 -14.99 -17.50 11.63
CA VAL A 462 -13.52 -17.42 11.56
C VAL A 462 -12.98 -17.11 12.95
N HIS A 463 -11.97 -17.85 13.38
CA HIS A 463 -11.28 -17.61 14.66
C HIS A 463 -9.77 -17.52 14.41
N VAL A 464 -9.24 -16.33 14.20
CA VAL A 464 -7.78 -16.11 14.05
C VAL A 464 -7.16 -15.69 15.38
N ALA A 465 -5.89 -16.02 15.60
CA ALA A 465 -5.12 -15.49 16.73
C ALA A 465 -3.64 -15.30 16.36
N ASN A 466 -2.94 -14.44 17.12
CA ASN A 466 -1.48 -14.34 17.09
C ASN A 466 -0.91 -14.93 18.39
N ARG A 467 -0.05 -15.95 18.27
CA ARG A 467 0.62 -16.58 19.43
C ARG A 467 2.14 -16.45 19.40
N LYS A 468 2.71 -15.63 18.51
CA LYS A 468 4.17 -15.47 18.36
C LYS A 468 4.87 -15.08 19.67
N ALA A 469 4.32 -14.10 20.40
CA ALA A 469 4.91 -13.64 21.66
C ALA A 469 4.73 -14.64 22.81
N GLN A 470 3.71 -15.50 22.73
CA GLN A 470 3.46 -16.59 23.68
C GLN A 470 4.34 -17.82 23.41
N TRP A 471 4.87 -17.97 22.19
CA TRP A 471 5.60 -19.15 21.73
C TRP A 471 7.08 -19.16 22.11
N TYR A 472 7.82 -20.16 21.63
CA TYR A 472 9.26 -20.30 21.80
C TYR A 472 10.03 -19.44 20.82
N GLU A 473 11.31 -19.20 21.14
CA GLU A 473 12.22 -18.55 20.20
C GLU A 473 12.40 -19.40 18.93
N PHE A 474 12.52 -18.73 17.79
CA PHE A 474 13.02 -19.36 16.58
C PHE A 474 14.55 -19.21 16.55
N GLN A 475 15.26 -20.33 16.42
CA GLN A 475 16.70 -20.38 16.16
C GLN A 475 16.92 -21.20 14.89
N ALA A 476 16.51 -22.47 14.91
CA ALA A 476 16.59 -23.38 13.77
C ALA A 476 15.26 -24.11 13.50
N ALA A 477 15.12 -24.69 12.30
CA ALA A 477 14.10 -25.70 12.03
C ALA A 477 14.39 -26.98 12.84
N MET A 478 13.47 -27.39 13.71
CA MET A 478 13.74 -28.40 14.74
C MET A 478 13.48 -29.85 14.29
N ASP A 479 13.19 -30.10 13.02
CA ASP A 479 12.89 -31.42 12.47
C ASP A 479 14.06 -32.07 11.74
N LEU A 480 15.21 -31.39 11.70
CA LEU A 480 16.42 -31.90 11.06
C LEU A 480 17.27 -32.72 12.03
N PRO A 481 17.94 -33.80 11.57
CA PRO A 481 18.86 -34.57 12.42
C PRO A 481 19.96 -33.72 13.05
N GLN A 482 20.46 -32.71 12.33
CA GLN A 482 21.51 -31.81 12.79
C GLN A 482 21.05 -30.93 13.95
N THR A 483 19.76 -30.60 14.01
CA THR A 483 19.18 -29.77 15.08
C THR A 483 18.70 -30.58 16.28
N ALA A 484 19.07 -31.87 16.40
CA ALA A 484 18.58 -32.75 17.46
C ALA A 484 18.91 -32.26 18.88
N ASN A 485 20.02 -31.53 19.04
CA ASN A 485 20.46 -30.97 20.31
C ASN A 485 19.98 -29.52 20.54
N VAL A 486 19.25 -28.93 19.60
CA VAL A 486 18.73 -27.56 19.73
C VAL A 486 17.64 -27.54 20.80
N SER A 487 17.78 -26.63 21.77
CA SER A 487 16.77 -26.37 22.79
C SER A 487 16.59 -24.87 22.96
N VAL A 488 15.37 -24.40 22.70
CA VAL A 488 15.04 -22.97 22.68
C VAL A 488 14.16 -22.58 23.87
N PRO A 489 14.38 -21.40 24.48
CA PRO A 489 13.51 -20.91 25.55
C PRO A 489 12.20 -20.36 25.00
N LEU A 490 11.26 -20.07 25.92
CA LEU A 490 10.08 -19.26 25.60
C LEU A 490 10.49 -17.84 25.21
N ARG A 491 9.85 -17.25 24.19
CA ARG A 491 9.80 -15.79 24.06
C ARG A 491 9.14 -15.21 25.31
N ASN A 492 9.57 -14.01 25.70
CA ASN A 492 9.12 -13.36 26.94
C ASN A 492 9.31 -14.28 28.17
N PRO A 493 10.55 -14.74 28.46
CA PRO A 493 10.80 -15.73 29.50
C PRO A 493 10.48 -15.21 30.91
N ASP A 494 10.49 -13.88 31.11
CA ASP A 494 10.19 -13.24 32.40
C ASP A 494 8.69 -13.29 32.77
N VAL A 495 7.82 -13.63 31.83
CA VAL A 495 6.36 -13.73 32.07
C VAL A 495 6.03 -15.10 32.66
N LYS A 496 5.60 -15.10 33.93
CA LYS A 496 5.19 -16.30 34.66
C LYS A 496 4.06 -17.04 33.95
N GLU A 497 4.06 -18.37 34.04
CA GLU A 497 3.12 -19.28 33.37
C GLU A 497 1.65 -18.83 33.45
N GLN A 498 1.17 -18.52 34.66
CA GLN A 498 -0.21 -18.08 34.91
C GLN A 498 -0.62 -16.78 34.18
N TYR A 499 0.32 -15.98 33.68
CA TYR A 499 0.07 -14.73 32.96
C TYR A 499 0.40 -14.82 31.46
N ARG A 500 0.91 -15.95 30.97
CA ARG A 500 1.32 -16.09 29.55
C ARG A 500 0.16 -16.02 28.57
N ASN A 501 -1.09 -16.24 29.01
CA ASN A 501 -2.25 -16.04 28.14
C ASN A 501 -2.39 -14.60 27.66
N ALA A 502 -1.91 -13.61 28.43
CA ALA A 502 -1.91 -12.19 28.02
C ALA A 502 -0.89 -11.85 26.92
N LEU A 503 -0.05 -12.81 26.51
CA LEU A 503 0.88 -12.68 25.38
C LEU A 503 0.28 -13.14 24.05
N ALA A 504 -0.84 -13.88 24.09
CA ALA A 504 -1.58 -14.23 22.88
C ALA A 504 -2.59 -13.14 22.56
N ILE A 505 -2.71 -12.78 21.28
CA ILE A 505 -3.74 -11.88 20.78
C ILE A 505 -4.84 -12.76 20.21
N ASP A 506 -5.95 -12.86 20.93
CA ASP A 506 -7.05 -13.77 20.60
C ASP A 506 -8.40 -13.03 20.69
N PRO A 507 -8.97 -12.57 19.57
CA PRO A 507 -10.28 -11.91 19.51
C PRO A 507 -11.46 -12.88 19.70
N GLY A 508 -11.22 -14.20 19.69
CA GLY A 508 -12.29 -15.20 19.65
C GLY A 508 -12.89 -15.40 18.26
N GLU A 509 -13.99 -16.14 18.23
CA GLU A 509 -14.72 -16.49 17.00
C GLU A 509 -15.58 -15.30 16.51
N CYS A 510 -15.40 -14.92 15.25
CA CYS A 510 -16.21 -13.92 14.56
C CYS A 510 -17.12 -14.59 13.52
N LYS A 511 -18.39 -14.17 13.45
CA LYS A 511 -19.39 -14.73 12.53
C LYS A 511 -19.96 -13.68 11.60
N ILE A 512 -20.20 -14.05 10.34
CA ILE A 512 -20.77 -13.15 9.33
C ILE A 512 -21.67 -13.93 8.36
N GLN A 513 -22.79 -13.31 7.97
CA GLN A 513 -23.75 -13.86 7.01
C GLN A 513 -24.36 -12.70 6.21
N GLY A 514 -24.71 -12.96 4.96
CA GLY A 514 -25.44 -12.02 4.10
C GLY A 514 -24.64 -11.58 2.88
N LEU A 515 -25.21 -10.66 2.11
CA LEU A 515 -24.63 -10.14 0.87
C LEU A 515 -23.95 -8.80 1.12
N SER A 516 -22.75 -8.61 0.56
CA SER A 516 -22.02 -7.34 0.60
C SER A 516 -21.80 -6.77 2.01
N MET A 517 -21.68 -7.63 3.02
CA MET A 517 -21.53 -7.24 4.42
C MET A 517 -20.13 -6.68 4.67
N LYS A 518 -20.03 -5.53 5.33
CA LYS A 518 -18.76 -4.80 5.57
C LYS A 518 -18.79 -3.89 6.80
N ASP A 519 -19.52 -4.29 7.83
CA ASP A 519 -19.70 -3.51 9.06
C ASP A 519 -18.50 -3.67 10.03
N ALA A 520 -18.26 -2.66 10.86
CA ALA A 520 -17.15 -2.66 11.83
C ALA A 520 -17.31 -3.73 12.94
N SER A 521 -18.52 -4.24 13.18
CA SER A 521 -18.78 -5.35 14.11
C SER A 521 -18.09 -6.67 13.72
N PHE A 522 -17.63 -6.79 12.47
CA PHE A 522 -16.87 -7.96 11.99
C PHE A 522 -15.35 -7.78 12.09
N ALA A 523 -14.88 -6.77 12.83
CA ALA A 523 -13.48 -6.59 13.18
C ALA A 523 -13.04 -7.64 14.22
N MET A 524 -11.87 -8.24 13.99
CA MET A 524 -11.25 -9.22 14.88
C MET A 524 -10.14 -8.54 15.67
N THR A 525 -10.50 -7.87 16.76
CA THR A 525 -9.58 -7.12 17.63
C THR A 525 -9.35 -7.86 18.94
N GLY A 526 -8.13 -8.31 19.18
CA GLY A 526 -7.71 -8.89 20.47
C GLY A 526 -6.91 -7.90 21.30
N GLU A 527 -6.27 -8.38 22.37
CA GLU A 527 -5.41 -7.55 23.22
C GLU A 527 -4.04 -8.20 23.43
N PHE A 528 -2.99 -7.38 23.43
CA PHE A 528 -1.65 -7.75 23.89
C PHE A 528 -1.31 -6.94 25.14
N GLN A 529 -1.26 -7.58 26.30
CA GLN A 529 -0.97 -6.93 27.59
C GLN A 529 -1.81 -5.65 27.85
N GLY A 530 -3.10 -5.67 27.51
CA GLY A 530 -4.03 -4.54 27.65
C GLY A 530 -3.98 -3.50 26.52
N THR A 531 -3.16 -3.71 25.49
CA THR A 531 -3.16 -2.91 24.26
C THR A 531 -4.02 -3.59 23.21
N ALA A 532 -5.03 -2.88 22.67
CA ALA A 532 -5.87 -3.42 21.60
C ALA A 532 -5.05 -3.63 20.30
N VAL A 533 -5.20 -4.80 19.68
CA VAL A 533 -4.52 -5.17 18.45
C VAL A 533 -5.52 -5.72 17.44
N TYR A 534 -5.64 -5.03 16.31
CA TYR A 534 -6.52 -5.40 15.21
C TYR A 534 -5.85 -6.47 14.32
N LEU A 535 -6.40 -7.69 14.30
CA LEU A 535 -5.87 -8.80 13.49
C LEU A 535 -6.51 -8.91 12.10
N GLY A 536 -7.60 -8.18 11.86
CA GLY A 536 -8.30 -8.21 10.57
C GLY A 536 -9.80 -7.97 10.69
N GLU A 537 -10.52 -8.21 9.59
CA GLU A 537 -11.98 -8.11 9.51
C GLU A 537 -12.56 -9.11 8.51
N LEU A 538 -13.82 -9.49 8.74
CA LEU A 538 -14.59 -10.30 7.80
C LEU A 538 -15.50 -9.41 6.94
N ARG A 539 -15.65 -9.79 5.67
CA ARG A 539 -16.64 -9.21 4.75
C ARG A 539 -17.29 -10.32 3.93
N THR A 540 -18.45 -10.03 3.34
CA THR A 540 -19.01 -10.87 2.28
C THR A 540 -19.08 -10.10 0.96
N ASP A 541 -18.91 -10.80 -0.17
CA ASP A 541 -19.12 -10.22 -1.50
C ASP A 541 -20.60 -10.22 -1.91
N SER A 542 -20.90 -9.76 -3.12
CA SER A 542 -22.26 -9.61 -3.64
C SER A 542 -23.04 -10.92 -3.79
N VAL A 543 -22.39 -12.07 -3.64
CA VAL A 543 -23.03 -13.40 -3.68
C VAL A 543 -22.83 -14.19 -2.40
N GLY A 544 -22.31 -13.55 -1.33
CA GLY A 544 -22.16 -14.15 -0.01
C GLY A 544 -20.87 -14.95 0.20
N ARG A 545 -19.86 -14.79 -0.68
CA ARG A 545 -18.53 -15.39 -0.46
C ARG A 545 -17.82 -14.65 0.66
N LEU A 546 -17.09 -15.38 1.51
CA LEU A 546 -16.31 -14.78 2.58
C LEU A 546 -15.03 -14.13 2.05
N LEU A 547 -14.74 -12.95 2.55
CA LEU A 547 -13.47 -12.26 2.44
C LEU A 547 -12.87 -12.13 3.84
N VAL A 548 -11.69 -12.69 4.05
CA VAL A 548 -10.91 -12.46 5.26
C VAL A 548 -9.81 -11.45 4.94
N LEU A 549 -9.92 -10.26 5.50
CA LEU A 549 -8.91 -9.22 5.38
C LEU A 549 -8.00 -9.28 6.62
N PRO A 550 -6.67 -9.17 6.45
CA PRO A 550 -5.74 -9.22 7.57
C PRO A 550 -5.61 -7.84 8.25
N GLY A 551 -4.75 -7.79 9.27
CA GLY A 551 -4.27 -6.56 9.88
C GLY A 551 -3.58 -5.61 8.89
N PHE A 552 -3.09 -4.49 9.43
CA PHE A 552 -2.49 -3.39 8.67
C PHE A 552 -0.95 -3.46 8.61
N GLY A 553 -0.33 -4.54 9.08
CA GLY A 553 1.12 -4.70 9.15
C GLY A 553 1.73 -3.97 10.34
N LYS A 554 0.96 -3.71 11.39
CA LYS A 554 1.40 -2.98 12.58
C LYS A 554 2.15 -3.91 13.54
N SER A 555 3.31 -3.44 13.98
CA SER A 555 4.13 -4.08 15.00
C SER A 555 4.56 -3.06 16.03
N ALA A 556 4.51 -3.40 17.31
CA ALA A 556 4.89 -2.48 18.39
C ALA A 556 5.24 -3.21 19.68
N SER A 557 5.88 -2.47 20.60
CA SER A 557 6.02 -2.85 22.01
C SER A 557 5.28 -1.82 22.88
N PRO A 558 4.21 -2.18 23.61
CA PRO A 558 3.49 -1.25 24.50
C PRO A 558 4.37 -0.60 25.57
N THR A 559 5.48 -1.24 25.92
CA THR A 559 6.44 -0.77 26.92
C THR A 559 7.68 -0.10 26.30
N ASN A 560 7.64 0.20 25.00
CA ASN A 560 8.74 0.82 24.24
C ASN A 560 10.11 0.10 24.38
N LYS A 561 10.11 -1.23 24.48
CA LYS A 561 11.33 -2.03 24.40
C LYS A 561 11.93 -1.95 23.00
N PRO A 562 13.27 -2.00 22.87
CA PRO A 562 13.92 -2.00 21.55
C PRO A 562 13.55 -3.25 20.75
N VAL A 563 13.51 -3.12 19.43
CA VAL A 563 13.19 -4.23 18.51
C VAL A 563 14.36 -5.22 18.42
N TYR A 564 15.58 -4.74 18.63
CA TYR A 564 16.81 -5.54 18.63
C TYR A 564 17.64 -5.24 19.88
N ARG A 565 18.33 -6.26 20.39
CA ARG A 565 19.24 -6.13 21.54
C ARG A 565 20.58 -6.75 21.17
N GLU A 566 21.60 -5.92 21.01
CA GLU A 566 22.95 -6.35 20.62
C GLU A 566 23.52 -7.43 21.56
N ALA A 567 23.29 -7.30 22.87
CA ALA A 567 23.73 -8.29 23.86
C ALA A 567 23.02 -9.67 23.76
N VAL A 568 21.99 -9.79 22.91
CA VAL A 568 21.24 -11.02 22.64
C VAL A 568 20.99 -11.10 21.13
N PRO A 569 21.96 -11.55 20.31
CA PRO A 569 21.84 -11.53 18.85
C PRO A 569 20.57 -12.21 18.32
N THR A 570 20.12 -13.29 18.97
CA THR A 570 18.87 -14.01 18.62
C THR A 570 17.60 -13.15 18.76
N SER A 571 17.68 -11.98 19.40
CA SER A 571 16.55 -11.06 19.58
C SER A 571 15.99 -10.50 18.27
N PHE A 572 16.75 -10.51 17.16
CA PHE A 572 16.28 -9.99 15.87
C PHE A 572 14.99 -10.66 15.37
N ASN A 573 14.84 -11.96 15.62
CA ASN A 573 13.64 -12.74 15.30
C ASN A 573 12.75 -12.99 16.53
N ASN A 574 13.15 -12.54 17.72
CA ASN A 574 12.59 -12.94 18.99
C ASN A 574 12.39 -11.76 19.96
N ALA A 575 11.96 -10.61 19.45
CA ALA A 575 11.86 -9.39 20.24
C ALA A 575 10.89 -9.55 21.42
N ALA A 576 11.43 -9.55 22.64
CA ALA A 576 10.63 -9.66 23.87
C ALA A 576 9.86 -8.36 24.15
N GLY A 577 8.59 -8.48 24.50
CA GLY A 577 7.66 -7.38 24.77
C GLY A 577 6.98 -6.80 23.52
N TRP A 578 7.21 -7.42 22.36
CA TRP A 578 6.62 -7.00 21.09
C TRP A 578 5.42 -7.85 20.69
N TYR A 579 4.56 -7.26 19.86
CA TYR A 579 3.54 -7.95 19.08
C TYR A 579 3.61 -7.51 17.61
N ASP A 580 2.99 -8.29 16.73
CA ASP A 580 2.59 -7.89 15.39
C ASP A 580 1.14 -8.29 15.13
N ASP A 581 0.57 -7.91 13.98
CA ASP A 581 -0.80 -8.23 13.59
C ASP A 581 -0.93 -9.38 12.59
N ILE A 582 0.09 -10.25 12.54
CA ILE A 582 0.02 -11.52 11.81
C ILE A 582 -0.77 -12.54 12.62
N ALA A 583 -1.66 -13.28 11.96
CA ALA A 583 -2.55 -14.22 12.63
C ALA A 583 -2.98 -15.34 11.68
N ASP A 584 -3.37 -16.47 12.25
CA ASP A 584 -3.96 -17.58 11.50
C ASP A 584 -5.04 -18.28 12.32
N GLY A 585 -5.90 -19.05 11.65
CA GLY A 585 -6.89 -19.87 12.33
C GLY A 585 -7.92 -20.53 11.41
N PRO A 586 -8.81 -21.35 11.98
CA PRO A 586 -9.82 -22.08 11.22
C PRO A 586 -10.90 -21.17 10.63
N VAL A 587 -11.46 -21.64 9.51
CA VAL A 587 -12.62 -21.06 8.81
C VAL A 587 -13.68 -22.15 8.69
N HIS A 588 -14.83 -21.91 9.30
CA HIS A 588 -16.01 -22.79 9.27
C HIS A 588 -17.15 -22.12 8.50
N ALA A 589 -18.09 -22.94 8.03
CA ALA A 589 -19.33 -22.46 7.42
C ALA A 589 -20.49 -23.40 7.71
N LYS A 590 -21.60 -22.85 8.17
CA LYS A 590 -22.87 -23.55 8.28
C LYS A 590 -23.73 -23.20 7.07
N VAL A 591 -24.23 -24.22 6.39
CA VAL A 591 -24.93 -24.07 5.12
C VAL A 591 -26.32 -24.69 5.21
N VAL A 592 -27.34 -23.90 4.87
CA VAL A 592 -28.73 -24.36 4.80
C VAL A 592 -29.15 -24.37 3.33
N LEU A 593 -29.59 -25.52 2.81
CA LEU A 593 -30.08 -25.71 1.44
C LEU A 593 -31.50 -26.27 1.48
N GLY A 594 -32.51 -25.41 1.28
CA GLY A 594 -33.90 -25.78 1.58
C GLY A 594 -34.03 -26.27 3.03
N ASP A 595 -34.46 -27.52 3.23
CA ASP A 595 -34.61 -28.13 4.56
C ASP A 595 -33.34 -28.86 5.06
N LYS A 596 -32.27 -28.92 4.25
CA LYS A 596 -31.02 -29.60 4.61
C LYS A 596 -30.06 -28.63 5.30
N VAL A 597 -29.43 -29.07 6.39
CA VAL A 597 -28.39 -28.31 7.11
C VAL A 597 -27.08 -29.08 7.05
N PHE A 598 -26.02 -28.40 6.61
CA PHE A 598 -24.67 -28.94 6.50
C PHE A 598 -23.70 -28.11 7.34
N GLU A 599 -22.79 -28.79 8.02
CA GLU A 599 -21.53 -28.20 8.48
C GLU A 599 -20.50 -28.46 7.39
N ALA A 600 -19.95 -27.40 6.79
CA ALA A 600 -18.98 -27.54 5.71
C ALA A 600 -17.66 -28.11 6.24
N ASP A 601 -17.00 -28.96 5.44
CA ASP A 601 -15.62 -29.38 5.71
C ASP A 601 -14.71 -28.14 5.80
N PRO A 602 -14.07 -27.87 6.96
CA PRO A 602 -13.50 -26.57 7.24
C PRO A 602 -12.17 -26.31 6.55
N ALA A 603 -11.86 -25.02 6.42
CA ALA A 603 -10.62 -24.49 5.87
C ALA A 603 -9.78 -23.79 6.96
N TRP A 604 -8.68 -23.19 6.55
CA TRP A 604 -7.80 -22.37 7.37
C TRP A 604 -7.46 -21.06 6.66
N VAL A 605 -7.17 -20.01 7.41
CA VAL A 605 -6.62 -18.76 6.88
C VAL A 605 -5.34 -18.40 7.63
N ALA A 606 -4.33 -17.91 6.93
CA ALA A 606 -3.15 -17.29 7.53
C ALA A 606 -2.90 -15.93 6.88
N SER A 607 -2.60 -14.92 7.69
CA SER A 607 -2.06 -13.66 7.20
C SER A 607 -0.54 -13.75 7.09
N ALA A 608 0.01 -12.98 6.15
CA ALA A 608 1.43 -12.99 5.82
C ALA A 608 1.94 -11.57 5.52
N PRO A 609 3.27 -11.36 5.49
CA PRO A 609 3.88 -10.15 4.97
C PRO A 609 3.40 -9.77 3.55
N PRO A 610 3.55 -8.50 3.14
CA PRO A 610 3.29 -8.07 1.77
C PRO A 610 4.06 -8.92 0.76
N ASN A 611 3.48 -9.13 -0.43
CA ASN A 611 4.21 -9.73 -1.53
C ASN A 611 4.92 -8.63 -2.32
N TYR A 612 6.22 -8.41 -2.09
CA TYR A 612 6.98 -7.41 -2.84
C TYR A 612 7.32 -7.86 -4.28
N GLY A 613 7.17 -9.15 -4.62
CA GLY A 613 7.32 -9.70 -5.96
C GLY A 613 5.98 -10.12 -6.57
N GLN A 614 5.19 -9.17 -7.08
CA GLN A 614 3.85 -9.48 -7.59
C GLN A 614 3.91 -10.42 -8.78
N ASN A 615 3.08 -11.46 -8.76
CA ASN A 615 3.05 -12.53 -9.77
C ASN A 615 4.37 -13.34 -9.90
N LEU A 616 5.40 -13.07 -9.11
CA LEU A 616 6.63 -13.87 -9.08
C LEU A 616 6.50 -15.04 -8.11
N VAL A 617 7.07 -16.17 -8.52
CA VAL A 617 7.03 -17.42 -7.78
C VAL A 617 8.45 -17.80 -7.36
N GLY A 618 8.59 -18.38 -6.16
CA GLY A 618 9.88 -18.95 -5.73
C GLY A 618 10.23 -20.18 -6.58
N TRP A 619 11.48 -20.64 -6.51
CA TRP A 619 11.88 -21.84 -7.26
C TRP A 619 11.03 -23.07 -6.87
N ARG A 620 10.88 -23.30 -5.56
CA ARG A 620 9.92 -24.26 -4.98
C ARG A 620 8.81 -23.49 -4.28
N THR A 621 7.56 -23.90 -4.48
CA THR A 621 6.40 -23.31 -3.81
C THR A 621 5.96 -24.15 -2.63
N MET A 622 5.19 -23.55 -1.71
CA MET A 622 4.53 -24.30 -0.63
C MET A 622 3.63 -25.41 -1.19
N ASP A 623 2.99 -25.20 -2.35
CA ASP A 623 2.21 -26.26 -3.03
C ASP A 623 3.05 -27.50 -3.40
N ASP A 624 4.23 -27.29 -4.00
CA ASP A 624 5.15 -28.37 -4.37
C ASP A 624 5.59 -29.16 -3.12
N LEU A 625 5.95 -28.45 -2.04
CA LEU A 625 6.35 -29.04 -0.76
C LEU A 625 5.22 -29.88 -0.15
N MET A 626 4.03 -29.31 -0.01
CA MET A 626 2.90 -29.99 0.65
C MET A 626 2.42 -31.20 -0.16
N ARG A 627 2.43 -31.12 -1.49
CA ARG A 627 2.11 -32.27 -2.36
C ARG A 627 3.07 -33.42 -2.19
N GLU A 628 4.37 -33.14 -2.07
CA GLU A 628 5.39 -34.15 -1.77
C GLU A 628 5.10 -34.82 -0.42
N VAL A 629 4.81 -34.03 0.62
CA VAL A 629 4.45 -34.53 1.96
C VAL A 629 3.25 -35.45 1.92
N TRP A 630 2.18 -35.06 1.22
CA TRP A 630 0.96 -35.86 1.11
C TRP A 630 1.17 -37.11 0.25
N THR A 631 2.02 -37.05 -0.77
CA THR A 631 2.36 -38.22 -1.58
C THR A 631 3.13 -39.24 -0.73
N ASN A 632 4.13 -38.78 0.01
CA ASN A 632 4.92 -39.63 0.92
C ASN A 632 4.06 -40.24 2.05
N ALA A 633 3.04 -39.51 2.51
CA ALA A 633 2.08 -39.99 3.51
C ALA A 633 0.96 -40.89 2.92
N GLY A 634 0.93 -41.13 1.60
CA GLY A 634 -0.11 -41.90 0.93
C GLY A 634 -1.48 -41.20 0.84
N MET A 635 -1.53 -39.89 1.10
CA MET A 635 -2.75 -39.06 0.97
C MET A 635 -2.98 -38.60 -0.48
N LEU A 636 -1.92 -38.53 -1.29
CA LEU A 636 -1.96 -38.31 -2.73
C LEU A 636 -1.27 -39.45 -3.46
N LYS A 637 -1.71 -39.75 -4.68
CA LYS A 637 -1.03 -40.69 -5.56
C LYS A 637 0.15 -40.02 -6.23
N GLN A 638 1.26 -40.74 -6.33
CA GLN A 638 2.38 -40.35 -7.21
C GLN A 638 1.91 -40.33 -8.67
N PRO A 639 2.34 -39.36 -9.49
CA PRO A 639 2.01 -39.33 -10.91
C PRO A 639 2.49 -40.60 -11.63
N GLU A 640 1.63 -41.20 -12.47
CA GLU A 640 1.98 -42.39 -13.26
C GLU A 640 2.89 -42.05 -14.45
N LYS A 641 2.89 -40.79 -14.90
CA LYS A 641 3.69 -40.28 -16.02
C LYS A 641 4.21 -38.88 -15.71
N VAL A 642 5.47 -38.67 -16.04
CA VAL A 642 6.13 -37.35 -16.01
C VAL A 642 5.87 -36.63 -17.34
N GLU A 643 5.35 -35.42 -17.25
CA GLU A 643 5.05 -34.55 -18.40
C GLU A 643 6.02 -33.36 -18.42
N PHE A 644 6.58 -33.03 -19.59
CA PHE A 644 7.53 -31.92 -19.69
C PHE A 644 6.87 -30.59 -19.31
N GLN A 645 5.69 -30.31 -19.87
CA GLN A 645 4.97 -29.05 -19.67
C GLN A 645 4.56 -28.85 -18.20
N ARG A 646 4.12 -29.93 -17.53
CA ARG A 646 3.56 -29.88 -16.18
C ARG A 646 4.62 -29.99 -15.09
N ASP A 647 5.57 -30.91 -15.23
CA ASP A 647 6.45 -31.34 -14.13
C ASP A 647 7.88 -30.80 -14.27
N ILE A 648 8.42 -30.69 -15.50
CA ILE A 648 9.82 -30.33 -15.74
C ILE A 648 9.99 -28.84 -16.01
N LEU A 649 9.17 -28.29 -16.92
CA LEU A 649 9.27 -26.89 -17.35
C LEU A 649 9.23 -25.91 -16.17
N PRO A 650 8.33 -26.02 -15.18
CA PRO A 650 8.31 -25.09 -14.05
C PRO A 650 9.60 -25.10 -13.20
N ILE A 651 10.28 -26.24 -13.07
CA ILE A 651 11.53 -26.34 -12.30
C ILE A 651 12.63 -25.50 -12.96
N LEU A 652 12.66 -25.47 -14.29
CA LEU A 652 13.63 -24.73 -15.09
C LEU A 652 13.26 -23.25 -15.20
N THR A 653 12.01 -22.92 -15.58
CA THR A 653 11.59 -21.54 -15.84
C THR A 653 11.53 -20.69 -14.59
N ARG A 654 11.27 -21.26 -13.41
CA ARG A 654 11.28 -20.48 -12.16
C ARG A 654 12.68 -19.97 -11.79
N LEU A 655 13.76 -20.63 -12.24
CA LEU A 655 15.12 -20.07 -12.11
C LEU A 655 15.26 -18.78 -12.94
N ASN A 656 14.65 -18.75 -14.13
CA ASN A 656 14.60 -17.58 -15.00
C ASN A 656 13.69 -16.48 -14.42
N GLU A 657 12.58 -16.80 -13.75
CA GLU A 657 11.70 -15.81 -13.10
C GLU A 657 12.42 -15.00 -12.00
N LEU A 658 13.33 -15.64 -11.26
CA LEU A 658 14.10 -14.97 -10.21
C LEU A 658 15.08 -13.88 -10.73
N GLN A 659 15.26 -13.77 -12.05
CA GLN A 659 16.06 -12.71 -12.67
C GLN A 659 15.59 -11.29 -12.33
N TRP A 660 14.31 -11.14 -12.00
CA TRP A 660 13.71 -9.84 -11.72
C TRP A 660 14.00 -9.31 -10.32
N VAL A 661 14.47 -10.18 -9.43
CA VAL A 661 14.56 -9.92 -7.99
C VAL A 661 15.95 -10.22 -7.40
N ASN A 662 16.84 -10.83 -8.17
CA ASN A 662 18.22 -11.08 -7.77
C ASN A 662 19.17 -11.01 -8.97
N LYS A 663 20.30 -10.29 -8.81
CA LYS A 663 21.25 -10.04 -9.90
C LYS A 663 22.05 -11.28 -10.31
N GLY A 664 22.35 -12.18 -9.39
CA GLY A 664 23.05 -13.44 -9.69
C GLY A 664 22.19 -14.38 -10.53
N PHE A 665 20.90 -14.49 -10.22
CA PHE A 665 19.93 -15.19 -11.08
C PHE A 665 19.80 -14.53 -12.45
N PHE A 666 19.77 -13.19 -12.52
CA PHE A 666 19.76 -12.47 -13.80
C PHE A 666 21.00 -12.77 -14.67
N ALA A 667 22.19 -12.82 -14.07
CA ALA A 667 23.42 -13.10 -14.79
C ALA A 667 23.49 -14.53 -15.34
N THR A 668 22.91 -15.50 -14.63
CA THR A 668 23.02 -16.93 -14.96
C THR A 668 21.86 -17.43 -15.85
N PHE A 669 20.63 -17.01 -15.53
CA PHE A 669 19.41 -17.53 -16.12
C PHE A 669 18.57 -16.47 -16.83
N GLY A 670 18.91 -15.19 -16.73
CA GLY A 670 18.13 -14.11 -17.35
C GLY A 670 18.14 -14.18 -18.88
N LYS A 671 17.36 -13.29 -19.51
CA LYS A 671 17.25 -13.25 -20.98
C LYS A 671 18.63 -13.09 -21.65
N GLY A 672 18.98 -14.04 -22.52
CA GLY A 672 20.27 -14.08 -23.24
C GLY A 672 21.48 -14.51 -22.38
N ALA A 673 21.25 -15.01 -21.16
CA ALA A 673 22.27 -15.63 -20.33
C ALA A 673 22.56 -17.08 -20.79
N PRO A 674 23.65 -17.73 -20.32
CA PRO A 674 24.01 -19.09 -20.73
C PRO A 674 22.90 -20.14 -20.52
N TYR A 675 22.07 -19.97 -19.49
CA TYR A 675 20.97 -20.88 -19.16
C TYR A 675 19.62 -20.16 -19.21
N ASP A 676 19.35 -19.46 -20.31
CA ASP A 676 18.06 -18.79 -20.57
C ASP A 676 16.95 -19.81 -20.85
N PHE A 677 16.31 -20.32 -19.79
CA PHE A 677 15.14 -21.21 -19.89
C PHE A 677 13.86 -20.50 -20.36
N SER A 678 13.95 -19.28 -20.90
CA SER A 678 12.90 -18.65 -21.70
C SER A 678 13.15 -18.77 -23.22
N ASP A 679 14.31 -19.27 -23.63
CA ASP A 679 14.64 -19.49 -25.04
C ASP A 679 13.91 -20.71 -25.61
N GLN A 680 13.11 -20.48 -26.64
CA GLN A 680 12.30 -21.52 -27.28
C GLN A 680 13.17 -22.63 -27.86
N ALA A 681 14.27 -22.30 -28.54
CA ALA A 681 15.09 -23.29 -29.22
C ALA A 681 15.82 -24.21 -28.22
N LEU A 682 16.18 -23.68 -27.04
CA LEU A 682 16.68 -24.48 -25.94
C LEU A 682 15.59 -25.39 -25.36
N LEU A 683 14.41 -24.84 -25.05
CA LEU A 683 13.30 -25.62 -24.47
C LEU A 683 12.81 -26.73 -25.40
N GLU A 684 12.74 -26.52 -26.70
CA GLU A 684 12.36 -27.56 -27.68
C GLU A 684 13.35 -28.74 -27.65
N LYS A 685 14.65 -28.48 -27.51
CA LYS A 685 15.67 -29.54 -27.34
C LYS A 685 15.52 -30.27 -26.01
N LEU A 686 15.31 -29.53 -24.93
CA LEU A 686 15.13 -30.09 -23.59
C LEU A 686 13.83 -30.90 -23.46
N ALA A 687 12.80 -30.56 -24.23
CA ALA A 687 11.51 -31.23 -24.27
C ALA A 687 11.48 -32.49 -25.14
N THR A 688 12.50 -32.70 -25.98
CA THR A 688 12.50 -33.83 -26.92
C THR A 688 12.83 -35.14 -26.18
N ALA A 689 11.85 -36.05 -26.16
CA ALA A 689 12.00 -37.43 -25.70
C ALA A 689 12.61 -38.31 -26.81
N PRO A 690 13.24 -39.46 -26.48
CA PRO A 690 13.78 -40.37 -27.49
C PRO A 690 12.66 -40.94 -28.37
N LEU A 691 12.89 -41.00 -29.69
CA LEU A 691 11.90 -41.49 -30.66
C LEU A 691 11.58 -42.99 -30.47
N SER A 692 12.59 -43.80 -30.17
CA SER A 692 12.51 -45.24 -29.98
C SER A 692 13.81 -45.77 -29.36
N SER A 693 13.82 -47.01 -28.87
CA SER A 693 15.05 -47.72 -28.45
C SER A 693 16.08 -47.92 -29.57
N ASP A 694 15.68 -47.77 -30.83
CA ASP A 694 16.52 -48.10 -31.99
C ASP A 694 17.47 -46.95 -32.39
N TYR A 695 17.29 -45.75 -31.83
CA TYR A 695 18.11 -44.57 -32.11
C TYR A 695 18.60 -43.93 -30.80
N PRO A 696 19.84 -43.41 -30.76
CA PRO A 696 20.33 -42.69 -29.60
C PRO A 696 19.52 -41.39 -29.42
N ASP A 697 19.24 -41.04 -28.17
CA ASP A 697 18.62 -39.77 -27.84
C ASP A 697 19.57 -38.60 -28.19
N PRO A 698 19.18 -37.70 -29.10
CA PRO A 698 20.05 -36.63 -29.56
C PRO A 698 20.34 -35.55 -28.49
N TYR A 699 19.55 -35.48 -27.42
CA TYR A 699 19.63 -34.43 -26.40
C TYR A 699 19.82 -34.97 -24.97
N ALA A 700 19.99 -36.28 -24.78
CA ALA A 700 20.22 -36.87 -23.46
C ALA A 700 21.39 -36.22 -22.70
N GLU A 701 22.52 -35.95 -23.36
CA GLU A 701 23.68 -35.33 -22.70
C GLU A 701 23.48 -33.84 -22.37
N LEU A 702 22.65 -33.13 -23.15
CA LEU A 702 22.22 -31.77 -22.82
C LEU A 702 21.36 -31.79 -21.55
N ARG A 703 20.37 -32.69 -21.47
CA ARG A 703 19.54 -32.87 -20.27
C ARG A 703 20.38 -33.29 -19.06
N ARG A 704 21.34 -34.21 -19.26
CA ARG A 704 22.27 -34.66 -18.21
C ARG A 704 23.12 -33.52 -17.66
N THR A 705 23.60 -32.61 -18.51
CA THR A 705 24.38 -31.43 -18.10
C THR A 705 23.53 -30.48 -17.24
N VAL A 706 22.28 -30.23 -17.65
CA VAL A 706 21.34 -29.42 -16.86
C VAL A 706 21.05 -30.09 -15.51
N PHE A 707 20.75 -31.39 -15.49
CA PHE A 707 20.49 -32.13 -14.27
C PHE A 707 21.69 -32.12 -13.30
N ASN A 708 22.90 -32.37 -13.81
CA ASN A 708 24.12 -32.36 -12.99
C ASN A 708 24.51 -30.97 -12.47
N SER A 709 23.86 -29.90 -12.96
CA SER A 709 24.03 -28.55 -12.42
C SER A 709 23.22 -28.34 -11.12
N PHE A 710 22.20 -29.16 -10.86
CA PHE A 710 21.47 -29.14 -9.60
C PHE A 710 22.25 -29.83 -8.48
N ARG A 711 22.04 -29.32 -7.25
CA ARG A 711 22.60 -29.90 -6.04
C ARG A 711 21.95 -31.24 -5.75
N SER A 712 22.74 -32.31 -5.82
CA SER A 712 22.26 -33.69 -5.62
C SER A 712 21.49 -33.86 -4.30
N ALA A 713 20.36 -34.55 -4.36
CA ALA A 713 19.59 -34.96 -3.18
C ALA A 713 20.42 -35.86 -2.22
N ASN A 714 21.37 -36.63 -2.76
CA ASN A 714 22.21 -37.59 -2.04
C ASN A 714 23.58 -37.04 -1.66
N SER A 715 23.79 -35.72 -1.75
CA SER A 715 25.02 -35.09 -1.28
C SER A 715 25.23 -35.37 0.22
N VAL A 716 26.23 -36.20 0.52
CA VAL A 716 26.75 -36.48 1.86
C VAL A 716 28.20 -36.00 1.87
N VAL A 717 28.56 -35.16 2.83
CA VAL A 717 29.98 -34.91 3.11
C VAL A 717 30.46 -36.08 3.97
N ILE A 718 31.41 -36.86 3.45
CA ILE A 718 32.01 -37.96 4.22
C ILE A 718 32.96 -37.32 5.25
N SER A 719 32.68 -37.59 6.53
CA SER A 719 33.39 -37.04 7.69
C SER A 719 34.72 -37.74 8.01
N ASP A 720 35.25 -38.59 7.11
CA ASP A 720 36.46 -39.39 7.36
C ASP A 720 37.76 -38.72 6.86
N GLY A 721 37.71 -37.46 6.41
CA GLY A 721 38.88 -36.76 5.90
C GLY A 721 39.37 -37.25 4.54
N THR A 722 38.64 -38.16 3.88
CA THR A 722 38.84 -38.45 2.46
C THR A 722 37.94 -37.57 1.61
N GLN A 723 38.50 -37.04 0.52
CA GLN A 723 37.93 -35.98 -0.31
C GLN A 723 36.53 -36.31 -0.84
N GLY A 724 35.49 -35.84 -0.14
CA GLY A 724 34.23 -35.43 -0.78
C GLY A 724 34.46 -34.14 -1.58
N PRO A 725 33.54 -33.76 -2.49
CA PRO A 725 33.65 -32.48 -3.21
C PRO A 725 33.82 -31.35 -2.19
N ALA A 726 34.83 -30.50 -2.37
CA ALA A 726 35.10 -29.38 -1.48
C ALA A 726 33.83 -28.54 -1.26
N VAL A 727 33.65 -27.97 -0.06
CA VAL A 727 32.52 -27.07 0.30
C VAL A 727 32.29 -26.00 -0.78
N SER A 728 33.36 -25.55 -1.45
CA SER A 728 33.32 -24.62 -2.59
C SER A 728 32.54 -25.11 -3.82
N SER A 729 32.49 -26.42 -4.08
CA SER A 729 31.72 -26.99 -5.20
C SER A 729 30.20 -26.95 -4.96
N GLN A 730 29.76 -26.97 -3.70
CA GLN A 730 28.33 -27.01 -3.36
C GLN A 730 27.67 -25.63 -3.49
N ILE A 731 28.39 -24.53 -3.26
CA ILE A 731 27.84 -23.16 -3.33
C ILE A 731 27.38 -22.83 -4.76
N THR A 732 28.08 -23.37 -5.76
CA THR A 732 27.86 -23.08 -7.19
C THR A 732 26.70 -23.86 -7.83
N GLN A 733 26.18 -24.89 -7.14
CA GLN A 733 25.11 -25.75 -7.65
C GLN A 733 23.71 -25.13 -7.49
N TRP A 734 22.79 -25.54 -8.37
CA TRP A 734 21.44 -24.99 -8.40
C TRP A 734 20.47 -25.71 -7.45
N PRO A 735 19.48 -24.98 -6.91
CA PRO A 735 19.42 -23.52 -6.90
C PRO A 735 20.48 -22.97 -5.93
N MET A 736 21.03 -21.80 -6.23
CA MET A 736 21.98 -21.11 -5.35
C MET A 736 21.22 -20.37 -4.23
N ILE A 737 20.34 -21.08 -3.53
CA ILE A 737 19.49 -20.57 -2.44
C ILE A 737 20.00 -21.18 -1.12
N TYR A 738 19.94 -20.41 -0.03
CA TYR A 738 20.28 -20.92 1.30
C TYR A 738 19.37 -22.09 1.71
N GLY A 739 19.89 -22.98 2.53
CA GLY A 739 19.15 -24.07 3.16
C GLY A 739 18.82 -23.75 4.62
N ASP A 740 18.08 -24.66 5.25
CA ASP A 740 17.57 -24.50 6.63
C ASP A 740 18.67 -24.36 7.69
N LEU A 741 19.87 -24.89 7.44
CA LEU A 741 20.99 -24.85 8.39
C LEU A 741 21.99 -23.73 8.10
N TYR A 742 21.64 -22.76 7.24
CA TYR A 742 22.50 -21.60 7.07
C TYR A 742 22.63 -20.85 8.40
N GLY A 743 23.85 -20.80 8.91
CA GLY A 743 24.20 -20.08 10.13
C GLY A 743 24.25 -20.94 11.40
N GLU A 744 23.86 -22.21 11.34
CA GLU A 744 23.84 -23.09 12.52
C GLU A 744 25.22 -23.68 12.84
N THR A 745 25.71 -23.48 14.07
CA THR A 745 26.94 -24.14 14.58
C THR A 745 26.67 -25.57 15.01
N VAL A 746 26.57 -26.49 14.05
CA VAL A 746 26.58 -27.94 14.29
C VAL A 746 27.96 -28.51 13.93
N ASN A 747 28.34 -29.70 14.43
CA ASN A 747 29.69 -30.25 14.23
C ASN A 747 30.12 -30.21 12.74
N ALA A 748 31.27 -29.59 12.46
CA ALA A 748 31.72 -29.16 11.13
C ALA A 748 31.83 -30.26 10.04
N GLY A 749 31.71 -31.55 10.40
CA GLY A 749 31.68 -32.67 9.45
C GLY A 749 30.31 -32.94 8.81
N ASP A 750 29.21 -32.54 9.45
CA ASP A 750 27.84 -32.94 9.07
C ASP A 750 27.03 -31.83 8.36
N ASN A 751 27.56 -30.60 8.28
CA ASN A 751 26.77 -29.39 7.96
C ASN A 751 26.58 -29.07 6.49
N ALA A 752 27.59 -29.29 5.63
CA ALA A 752 27.63 -28.58 4.34
C ALA A 752 26.42 -28.89 3.44
N ALA A 753 25.87 -30.10 3.56
CA ALA A 753 24.83 -30.55 2.66
C ALA A 753 23.49 -29.79 2.83
N SER A 754 23.16 -29.28 4.03
CA SER A 754 21.88 -28.58 4.30
C SER A 754 22.02 -27.08 4.52
N THR A 755 23.24 -26.54 4.41
CA THR A 755 23.52 -25.10 4.38
C THR A 755 22.96 -24.43 3.12
N TYR A 756 22.81 -25.19 2.04
CA TYR A 756 22.25 -24.74 0.75
C TYR A 756 21.12 -25.66 0.31
N LEU A 757 20.15 -25.12 -0.42
CA LEU A 757 18.92 -25.84 -0.77
C LEU A 757 19.19 -27.03 -1.70
N LYS A 758 18.96 -28.26 -1.24
CA LYS A 758 19.08 -29.46 -2.07
C LYS A 758 17.91 -29.59 -3.05
N LEU A 759 18.12 -30.39 -4.10
CA LEU A 759 17.03 -30.84 -4.95
C LEU A 759 15.99 -31.63 -4.12
N PRO A 760 14.72 -31.19 -4.09
CA PRO A 760 13.66 -31.93 -3.40
C PRO A 760 13.46 -33.33 -3.98
N ALA A 761 13.03 -34.29 -3.16
CA ALA A 761 12.87 -35.68 -3.57
C ALA A 761 11.93 -35.85 -4.78
N TYR A 762 10.84 -35.09 -4.84
CA TYR A 762 9.94 -35.12 -6.00
C TYR A 762 10.59 -34.55 -7.26
N PHE A 763 11.36 -33.45 -7.15
CA PHE A 763 12.06 -32.86 -8.30
C PHE A 763 13.18 -33.78 -8.79
N ASP A 764 13.89 -34.46 -7.89
CA ASP A 764 14.91 -35.47 -8.23
C ASP A 764 14.30 -36.64 -9.02
N TYR A 765 13.14 -37.15 -8.57
CA TYR A 765 12.39 -38.17 -9.32
C TYR A 765 12.02 -37.71 -10.73
N VAL A 766 11.38 -36.53 -10.84
CA VAL A 766 10.93 -35.97 -12.12
C VAL A 766 12.10 -35.73 -13.08
N LEU A 767 13.18 -35.12 -12.60
CA LEU A 767 14.35 -34.83 -13.43
C LEU A 767 15.15 -36.09 -13.77
N THR A 768 15.13 -37.13 -12.94
CA THR A 768 15.72 -38.43 -13.27
C THR A 768 14.98 -39.08 -14.44
N CYS A 769 13.65 -39.14 -14.39
CA CYS A 769 12.84 -39.61 -15.52
C CYS A 769 13.12 -38.79 -16.79
N TRP A 770 13.21 -37.47 -16.65
CA TRP A 770 13.52 -36.57 -17.76
C TRP A 770 14.87 -36.87 -18.42
N VAL A 771 15.95 -37.02 -17.64
CA VAL A 771 17.29 -37.34 -18.17
C VAL A 771 17.28 -38.70 -18.84
N ASN A 772 16.61 -39.69 -18.26
CA ASN A 772 16.49 -41.05 -18.81
C ASN A 772 15.59 -41.13 -20.06
N GLY A 773 14.91 -40.04 -20.45
CA GLY A 773 13.99 -40.03 -21.58
C GLY A 773 12.62 -40.65 -21.28
N GLU A 774 12.30 -40.88 -20.01
CA GLU A 774 11.07 -41.50 -19.51
C GLU A 774 9.99 -40.44 -19.20
N PHE A 775 9.68 -39.59 -20.18
CA PHE A 775 8.71 -38.50 -20.01
C PHE A 775 7.91 -38.25 -21.29
N VAL A 776 6.78 -37.56 -21.15
CA VAL A 776 5.96 -37.15 -22.29
C VAL A 776 6.48 -35.84 -22.86
N SER A 777 6.84 -35.85 -24.15
CA SER A 777 7.28 -34.67 -24.92
C SER A 777 6.07 -33.81 -25.34
N ASP A 778 5.48 -33.07 -24.40
CA ASP A 778 4.25 -32.29 -24.57
C ASP A 778 4.45 -30.76 -24.55
N TYR A 779 5.69 -30.29 -24.73
CA TYR A 779 6.03 -28.86 -24.66
C TYR A 779 5.20 -27.99 -25.62
N GLN A 780 4.65 -26.91 -25.08
CA GLN A 780 3.94 -25.87 -25.79
C GLN A 780 4.51 -24.50 -25.40
N LEU A 781 4.91 -23.70 -26.40
CA LEU A 781 5.50 -22.37 -26.19
C LEU A 781 4.56 -21.41 -25.44
N LYS A 782 3.27 -21.46 -25.75
CA LYS A 782 2.22 -20.64 -25.12
C LYS A 782 1.08 -21.57 -24.71
N PRO A 783 1.20 -22.28 -23.57
CA PRO A 783 0.13 -23.15 -23.12
C PRO A 783 -1.12 -22.30 -22.89
N LYS A 784 -2.30 -22.88 -23.11
CA LYS A 784 -3.56 -22.22 -22.76
C LYS A 784 -3.64 -22.12 -21.24
N SER A 785 -3.33 -20.97 -20.67
CA SER A 785 -3.57 -20.70 -19.26
C SER A 785 -4.90 -19.95 -19.08
N GLU A 786 -5.72 -20.46 -18.17
CA GLU A 786 -6.98 -19.81 -17.83
C GLU A 786 -6.75 -18.79 -16.70
N HIS A 787 -6.83 -17.51 -17.05
CA HIS A 787 -6.62 -16.40 -16.11
C HIS A 787 -7.85 -16.11 -15.23
N GLN A 788 -8.92 -16.91 -15.34
CA GLN A 788 -10.18 -16.71 -14.62
C GLN A 788 -10.76 -18.06 -14.19
N LEU A 789 -11.08 -18.18 -12.90
CA LEU A 789 -11.65 -19.39 -12.32
C LEU A 789 -12.93 -19.85 -13.05
N SER A 790 -13.79 -18.91 -13.45
CA SER A 790 -15.07 -19.20 -14.12
C SER A 790 -14.94 -19.79 -15.53
N LYS A 791 -13.73 -19.85 -16.09
CA LYS A 791 -13.46 -20.51 -17.38
C LYS A 791 -13.09 -21.99 -17.22
N LEU A 792 -12.70 -22.40 -16.01
CA LEU A 792 -12.47 -23.80 -15.68
C LEU A 792 -13.80 -24.55 -15.54
N SER A 793 -13.77 -25.84 -15.84
CA SER A 793 -14.92 -26.69 -15.56
C SER A 793 -15.26 -26.66 -14.07
N LEU A 794 -16.53 -26.82 -13.72
CA LEU A 794 -16.98 -26.80 -12.33
C LEU A 794 -16.22 -27.79 -11.44
N GLN A 795 -15.80 -28.93 -12.00
CA GLN A 795 -15.04 -29.96 -11.30
C GLN A 795 -13.61 -29.51 -10.92
N GLU A 796 -13.00 -28.63 -11.72
CA GLU A 796 -11.60 -28.21 -11.54
C GLU A 796 -11.46 -27.02 -10.58
N GLN A 797 -12.52 -26.21 -10.42
CA GLN A 797 -12.47 -24.96 -9.67
C GLN A 797 -12.01 -25.14 -8.21
N PRO A 798 -12.52 -26.11 -7.41
CA PRO A 798 -12.08 -26.28 -6.03
C PRO A 798 -10.58 -26.61 -5.90
N LYS A 799 -10.09 -27.53 -6.74
CA LYS A 799 -8.68 -27.91 -6.78
C LYS A 799 -7.78 -26.74 -7.20
N MET A 800 -8.24 -25.91 -8.14
CA MET A 800 -7.52 -24.72 -8.57
C MET A 800 -7.38 -23.70 -7.42
N LEU A 801 -8.44 -23.46 -6.66
CA LEU A 801 -8.42 -22.54 -5.51
C LEU A 801 -7.43 -23.00 -4.44
N ASP A 802 -7.46 -24.29 -4.10
CA ASP A 802 -6.54 -24.91 -3.14
C ASP A 802 -5.08 -24.73 -3.57
N LYS A 803 -4.79 -24.97 -4.85
CA LYS A 803 -3.45 -24.86 -5.42
C LYS A 803 -2.96 -23.41 -5.50
N ALA A 804 -3.80 -22.49 -5.97
CA ALA A 804 -3.43 -21.11 -6.28
C ALA A 804 -2.89 -20.34 -5.06
N ASN A 805 -3.45 -20.56 -3.87
CA ASN A 805 -3.01 -19.88 -2.66
C ASN A 805 -1.60 -20.33 -2.24
N MET A 806 -1.32 -21.64 -2.28
CA MET A 806 -0.01 -22.19 -1.90
C MET A 806 1.06 -22.03 -2.99
N HIS A 807 0.64 -21.87 -4.25
CA HIS A 807 1.56 -21.61 -5.36
C HIS A 807 2.34 -20.30 -5.17
N TYR A 808 1.69 -19.30 -4.57
CA TYR A 808 2.32 -18.01 -4.26
C TYR A 808 2.83 -17.93 -2.81
N CYS A 809 3.09 -19.05 -2.14
CA CYS A 809 3.85 -19.07 -0.89
C CYS A 809 5.20 -19.73 -1.13
N LEU A 810 6.22 -19.25 -0.44
CA LEU A 810 7.56 -19.81 -0.57
C LEU A 810 7.68 -21.11 0.21
N ALA A 811 8.48 -22.03 -0.32
CA ALA A 811 9.04 -23.14 0.42
C ALA A 811 10.55 -23.00 0.40
N ASP A 812 11.18 -23.33 1.52
CA ASP A 812 12.63 -23.39 1.70
C ASP A 812 13.38 -22.04 1.46
N ALA A 813 14.49 -21.76 2.15
CA ALA A 813 14.82 -22.28 3.47
C ALA A 813 13.71 -21.98 4.48
N PHE A 814 13.65 -22.75 5.56
CA PHE A 814 12.85 -22.41 6.72
C PHE A 814 13.72 -21.84 7.84
N HIS A 815 14.10 -20.57 7.68
CA HIS A 815 14.94 -19.82 8.63
C HIS A 815 14.42 -18.40 8.99
N PRO A 816 13.16 -18.21 9.44
CA PRO A 816 12.07 -19.19 9.50
C PRO A 816 11.31 -19.32 8.16
N GLY A 817 11.49 -18.42 7.20
CA GLY A 817 10.67 -18.34 5.98
C GLY A 817 9.80 -17.08 5.97
N CYS A 818 9.04 -16.83 4.90
CA CYS A 818 8.24 -15.61 4.76
C CYS A 818 6.80 -15.72 5.31
N GLU A 819 5.97 -16.59 4.72
CA GLU A 819 4.55 -16.69 5.09
C GLU A 819 4.29 -17.69 6.21
N LEU A 820 4.90 -18.88 6.08
CA LEU A 820 4.79 -20.03 6.98
C LEU A 820 6.16 -20.72 7.05
N THR A 821 6.30 -21.74 7.90
CA THR A 821 7.59 -22.40 8.13
C THR A 821 7.52 -23.93 8.12
N TRP A 822 8.63 -24.59 8.50
CA TRP A 822 8.87 -26.03 8.44
C TRP A 822 7.78 -26.94 9.07
N PRO A 823 6.92 -26.54 10.04
CA PRO A 823 5.79 -27.36 10.42
C PRO A 823 4.92 -27.79 9.24
N MET A 824 4.83 -26.96 8.19
CA MET A 824 4.06 -27.27 6.99
C MET A 824 4.55 -28.50 6.23
N ARG A 825 5.80 -28.96 6.44
CA ARG A 825 6.31 -30.22 5.85
C ARG A 825 6.03 -31.48 6.66
N HIS A 826 5.19 -31.41 7.69
CA HIS A 826 4.80 -32.58 8.49
C HIS A 826 3.41 -33.08 8.15
N ALA A 827 3.30 -34.35 7.75
CA ALA A 827 2.03 -34.98 7.42
C ALA A 827 1.01 -34.99 8.59
N SER A 828 1.50 -34.99 9.83
CA SER A 828 0.68 -34.95 11.05
C SER A 828 -0.20 -33.70 11.16
N MET A 829 0.23 -32.58 10.56
CA MET A 829 -0.50 -31.32 10.50
C MET A 829 -1.78 -31.40 9.67
N TYR A 830 -1.97 -32.47 8.89
CA TYR A 830 -3.04 -32.58 7.91
C TYR A 830 -3.95 -33.77 8.22
N ARG A 831 -5.26 -33.57 8.04
CA ARG A 831 -6.26 -34.65 8.04
C ARG A 831 -6.52 -35.19 6.63
N ALA A 832 -6.30 -34.35 5.62
CA ALA A 832 -6.39 -34.64 4.19
C ALA A 832 -5.58 -33.58 3.42
N PRO A 833 -5.31 -33.74 2.11
CA PRO A 833 -4.66 -32.72 1.30
C PRO A 833 -5.37 -31.37 1.42
N TYR A 834 -4.62 -30.30 1.66
CA TYR A 834 -5.08 -28.93 1.92
C TYR A 834 -6.04 -28.78 3.12
N ARG A 835 -6.09 -29.74 4.04
CA ARG A 835 -6.96 -29.72 5.22
C ARG A 835 -6.15 -29.86 6.49
N ILE A 836 -5.94 -28.74 7.18
CA ILE A 836 -5.26 -28.68 8.47
C ILE A 836 -6.00 -29.55 9.49
N ARG A 837 -5.27 -30.32 10.29
CA ARG A 837 -5.82 -31.09 11.40
C ARG A 837 -6.15 -30.12 12.54
N GLU A 838 -7.39 -29.68 12.58
CA GLU A 838 -7.89 -28.78 13.62
C GLU A 838 -7.96 -29.51 14.98
N ARG A 839 -7.58 -28.81 16.04
CA ARG A 839 -7.74 -29.22 17.44
C ARG A 839 -9.21 -29.29 17.79
N ALA A 840 -9.61 -30.34 18.50
CA ALA A 840 -11.00 -30.51 18.92
C ALA A 840 -11.50 -29.30 19.74
N LYS A 841 -12.73 -28.86 19.46
CA LYS A 841 -13.36 -27.72 20.15
C LYS A 841 -13.34 -27.92 21.67
N GLY A 842 -12.92 -26.89 22.40
CA GLY A 842 -12.82 -26.90 23.87
C GLY A 842 -11.57 -27.58 24.44
N LYS A 843 -10.70 -28.16 23.60
CA LYS A 843 -9.41 -28.69 24.05
C LYS A 843 -8.39 -27.56 24.17
N ASN A 844 -7.79 -27.41 25.35
CA ASN A 844 -6.75 -26.41 25.61
C ASN A 844 -5.51 -26.65 24.74
N ALA A 845 -4.82 -25.56 24.39
CA ALA A 845 -3.50 -25.65 23.77
C ALA A 845 -2.52 -26.35 24.72
N PRO A 846 -1.72 -27.34 24.26
CA PRO A 846 -0.76 -28.00 25.13
C PRO A 846 0.37 -27.05 25.56
N TYR A 847 0.84 -27.20 26.80
CA TYR A 847 2.03 -26.52 27.31
C TYR A 847 3.23 -27.46 27.27
N TYR A 848 4.35 -26.99 26.70
CA TYR A 848 5.55 -27.82 26.49
C TYR A 848 6.70 -27.47 27.44
N GLY A 849 6.42 -26.71 28.51
CA GLY A 849 7.40 -26.28 29.51
C GLY A 849 8.13 -24.98 29.16
N THR A 850 9.16 -24.63 29.93
CA THR A 850 9.93 -23.37 29.74
C THR A 850 10.95 -23.42 28.61
N LYS A 851 11.21 -24.61 28.06
CA LYS A 851 12.07 -24.84 26.90
C LYS A 851 11.39 -25.82 25.95
N LEU A 852 11.65 -25.67 24.65
CA LEU A 852 11.22 -26.59 23.62
C LEU A 852 12.46 -27.27 23.03
N ASP A 853 12.38 -28.59 22.83
CA ASP A 853 13.43 -29.41 22.23
C ASP A 853 12.82 -30.27 21.11
N GLN A 854 13.67 -30.85 20.26
CA GLN A 854 13.22 -31.65 19.12
C GLN A 854 12.35 -32.85 19.56
N GLN A 855 12.69 -33.49 20.69
CA GLN A 855 11.93 -34.64 21.18
C GLN A 855 10.47 -34.27 21.47
N ARG A 856 10.22 -33.13 22.13
CA ARG A 856 8.86 -32.64 22.40
C ARG A 856 8.14 -32.20 21.13
N VAL A 857 8.86 -31.58 20.20
CA VAL A 857 8.33 -31.12 18.92
C VAL A 857 7.82 -32.27 18.07
N LEU A 858 8.61 -33.33 17.93
CA LEU A 858 8.32 -34.50 17.09
C LEU A 858 7.48 -35.56 17.81
N ALA A 859 7.20 -35.39 19.10
CA ALA A 859 6.38 -36.32 19.86
C ALA A 859 4.96 -36.43 19.28
N PHE A 860 4.38 -37.63 19.39
CA PHE A 860 2.96 -37.81 19.08
C PHE A 860 2.10 -36.93 20.00
N GLY A 861 1.20 -36.14 19.41
CA GLY A 861 0.43 -35.14 20.16
C GLY A 861 1.22 -33.88 20.54
N GLY A 862 2.45 -33.74 20.03
CA GLY A 862 3.25 -32.52 20.10
C GLY A 862 2.68 -31.39 19.23
N PRO A 863 3.41 -30.28 19.11
CA PRO A 863 2.92 -29.07 18.43
C PRO A 863 2.70 -29.24 16.92
N LEU A 864 3.19 -30.33 16.31
CA LEU A 864 3.05 -30.64 14.89
C LEU A 864 1.83 -31.53 14.56
N TYR A 865 0.92 -31.76 15.51
CA TYR A 865 -0.23 -32.64 15.32
C TYR A 865 -1.52 -31.85 15.08
N GLU A 866 -2.21 -31.43 16.14
CA GLU A 866 -3.48 -30.71 16.05
C GLU A 866 -3.30 -29.19 16.26
N GLN A 867 -3.91 -28.41 15.39
CA GLN A 867 -3.72 -26.96 15.30
C GLN A 867 -4.95 -26.21 15.78
N GLY A 868 -4.75 -25.14 16.55
CA GLY A 868 -5.76 -24.15 16.88
C GLY A 868 -5.38 -22.75 16.36
N PRO A 869 -6.20 -21.72 16.63
CA PRO A 869 -5.94 -20.36 16.21
C PRO A 869 -4.52 -19.89 16.61
N GLY A 870 -3.77 -19.40 15.64
CA GLY A 870 -2.40 -18.88 15.77
C GLY A 870 -1.29 -19.93 15.71
N ASP A 871 -1.61 -21.21 15.52
CA ASP A 871 -0.60 -22.28 15.58
C ASP A 871 0.26 -22.42 14.33
N LEU A 872 -0.17 -21.91 13.17
CA LEU A 872 0.66 -21.96 11.96
C LEU A 872 1.71 -20.84 11.92
N THR A 873 1.38 -19.65 12.44
CA THR A 873 2.23 -18.44 12.34
C THR A 873 3.06 -18.16 13.60
N LYS A 874 2.78 -18.80 14.74
CA LYS A 874 3.52 -18.59 16.00
C LYS A 874 5.03 -18.85 15.92
N TRP A 875 5.45 -19.65 14.96
CA TRP A 875 6.84 -20.03 14.71
C TRP A 875 7.66 -18.93 14.03
N MET A 876 6.98 -18.02 13.33
CA MET A 876 7.64 -16.98 12.54
C MET A 876 8.31 -15.92 13.43
N ALA A 877 9.16 -15.11 12.82
CA ALA A 877 9.82 -13.99 13.48
C ALA A 877 8.82 -13.01 14.11
N LEU A 878 9.27 -12.39 15.22
CA LEU A 878 8.53 -11.38 15.95
C LEU A 878 9.44 -10.16 16.20
N PRO A 879 9.13 -8.99 15.61
CA PRO A 879 8.11 -8.79 14.56
C PRO A 879 8.57 -9.27 13.18
N TRP A 880 7.64 -9.59 12.27
CA TRP A 880 7.97 -10.09 10.91
C TRP A 880 8.83 -9.13 10.07
N GLN A 881 8.78 -7.83 10.36
CA GLN A 881 9.59 -6.80 9.70
C GLN A 881 11.10 -6.99 9.95
N GLY A 882 11.47 -7.54 11.11
CA GLY A 882 12.86 -7.88 11.43
C GLY A 882 13.42 -8.87 10.42
N ASP A 883 12.73 -9.99 10.24
CA ASP A 883 13.09 -11.03 9.27
C ASP A 883 13.18 -10.49 7.83
N THR A 884 12.25 -9.61 7.44
CA THR A 884 12.28 -8.98 6.11
C THR A 884 13.55 -8.14 5.88
N ALA A 885 14.08 -7.48 6.91
CA ALA A 885 15.31 -6.68 6.81
C ALA A 885 16.58 -7.56 6.69
N PHE A 886 16.51 -8.82 7.13
CA PHE A 886 17.59 -9.81 7.13
C PHE A 886 17.48 -10.85 6.01
N CYS A 887 16.37 -10.91 5.28
CA CYS A 887 16.22 -11.79 4.11
C CYS A 887 17.05 -11.30 2.90
N ARG A 888 18.38 -11.46 2.99
CA ARG A 888 19.36 -10.92 2.04
C ARG A 888 20.07 -12.02 1.25
N SER A 889 21.03 -11.59 0.42
CA SER A 889 21.92 -12.46 -0.36
C SER A 889 23.39 -12.16 -0.07
N GLY A 890 24.27 -13.11 -0.39
CA GLY A 890 25.72 -12.91 -0.34
C GLY A 890 26.28 -12.78 1.07
N TYR A 891 25.67 -13.47 2.04
CA TYR A 891 26.25 -13.61 3.37
C TYR A 891 27.55 -14.44 3.34
N ASP A 892 27.67 -15.39 2.40
CA ASP A 892 28.90 -16.15 2.17
C ASP A 892 29.85 -15.37 1.27
N LYS A 893 31.09 -15.18 1.74
CA LYS A 893 32.08 -14.32 1.07
C LYS A 893 32.75 -14.95 -0.14
N GLU A 894 32.73 -16.28 -0.24
CA GLU A 894 33.64 -17.03 -1.11
C GLU A 894 33.15 -17.21 -2.55
N TYR A 895 31.85 -16.95 -2.83
CA TYR A 895 31.26 -17.21 -4.14
C TYR A 895 30.97 -15.94 -4.93
N ASP A 896 29.92 -15.22 -4.55
CA ASP A 896 29.41 -14.06 -5.28
C ASP A 896 28.66 -13.14 -4.29
N PRO A 897 28.78 -11.82 -4.39
CA PRO A 897 28.10 -10.93 -3.44
C PRO A 897 26.57 -10.90 -3.61
N PHE A 898 26.01 -11.46 -4.68
CA PHE A 898 24.57 -11.54 -4.94
C PHE A 898 23.98 -12.92 -4.65
N MET A 899 24.80 -13.94 -4.40
CA MET A 899 24.38 -15.34 -4.21
C MET A 899 25.29 -16.07 -3.22
N PRO A 900 24.79 -16.98 -2.37
CA PRO A 900 23.41 -17.46 -2.34
C PRO A 900 22.43 -16.42 -1.78
N THR A 901 21.14 -16.70 -1.91
CA THR A 901 20.05 -15.82 -1.44
C THR A 901 19.01 -16.61 -0.66
N TYR A 902 18.25 -15.94 0.21
CA TYR A 902 17.09 -16.53 0.88
C TYR A 902 15.85 -16.52 -0.04
N TRP A 903 15.02 -15.48 0.02
CA TRP A 903 13.67 -15.49 -0.56
C TRP A 903 13.42 -14.33 -1.53
N PRO A 904 14.18 -14.21 -2.63
CA PRO A 904 14.14 -13.03 -3.50
C PRO A 904 12.76 -12.80 -4.14
N ALA A 905 11.95 -13.84 -4.36
CA ALA A 905 10.60 -13.71 -4.91
C ALA A 905 9.59 -13.01 -3.96
N ARG A 906 9.87 -12.96 -2.65
CA ARG A 906 9.04 -12.22 -1.66
C ARG A 906 9.75 -11.01 -1.09
N VAL A 907 11.07 -11.09 -0.92
CA VAL A 907 11.93 -10.00 -0.44
C VAL A 907 13.04 -9.80 -1.48
N PRO A 908 12.83 -8.96 -2.52
CA PRO A 908 13.79 -8.72 -3.57
C PRO A 908 15.16 -8.29 -3.04
N ASN A 909 16.25 -8.72 -3.67
CA ASN A 909 17.60 -8.24 -3.34
C ASN A 909 18.06 -7.16 -4.31
N ASN A 910 17.78 -7.33 -5.61
CA ASN A 910 18.15 -6.40 -6.67
C ASN A 910 17.01 -6.26 -7.68
N VAL A 911 16.79 -5.05 -8.19
CA VAL A 911 15.56 -4.72 -8.94
C VAL A 911 15.83 -3.91 -10.21
N LEU A 912 14.91 -3.96 -11.18
CA LEU A 912 14.85 -2.97 -12.27
C LEU A 912 14.06 -1.75 -11.79
N THR A 913 14.71 -0.60 -11.68
CA THR A 913 14.05 0.63 -11.21
C THR A 913 13.14 1.23 -12.29
N LEU A 914 12.15 2.03 -11.89
CA LEU A 914 11.33 2.79 -12.84
C LEU A 914 12.17 3.75 -13.68
N SER A 915 13.19 4.37 -13.08
CA SER A 915 14.12 5.28 -13.77
C SER A 915 14.92 4.57 -14.86
N ASP A 916 15.46 3.38 -14.58
CA ASP A 916 16.15 2.57 -15.58
C ASP A 916 15.19 2.08 -16.67
N TYR A 917 13.99 1.63 -16.29
CA TYR A 917 12.96 1.25 -17.27
C TYR A 917 12.62 2.40 -18.22
N ASN A 918 12.51 3.63 -17.71
CA ASN A 918 12.24 4.80 -18.55
C ASN A 918 13.36 5.06 -19.57
N ILE A 919 14.63 4.81 -19.20
CA ILE A 919 15.76 4.86 -20.13
C ILE A 919 15.64 3.75 -21.16
N VAL A 920 15.32 2.52 -20.75
CA VAL A 920 15.11 1.38 -21.65
C VAL A 920 13.99 1.66 -22.67
N ALA A 921 12.93 2.36 -22.25
CA ALA A 921 11.79 2.71 -23.09
C ALA A 921 12.02 3.93 -24.00
N ASP A 922 12.98 4.80 -23.69
CA ASP A 922 13.24 6.01 -24.46
C ASP A 922 14.04 5.70 -25.75
N LYS A 923 13.31 5.67 -26.87
CA LYS A 923 13.86 5.41 -28.22
C LYS A 923 14.85 6.49 -28.68
N THR A 924 14.93 7.64 -28.01
CA THR A 924 15.91 8.69 -28.33
C THR A 924 17.29 8.41 -27.72
N GLN A 925 17.38 7.49 -26.76
CA GLN A 925 18.64 7.11 -26.13
C GLN A 925 19.44 6.14 -27.02
N PRO A 926 20.78 6.19 -26.99
CA PRO A 926 21.61 5.19 -27.65
C PRO A 926 21.30 3.78 -27.14
N MET A 927 21.24 2.80 -28.06
CA MET A 927 20.96 1.40 -27.71
C MET A 927 21.90 0.86 -26.61
N ALA A 928 23.18 1.23 -26.65
CA ALA A 928 24.14 0.85 -25.61
C ALA A 928 23.74 1.34 -24.20
N LEU A 929 23.20 2.56 -24.09
CA LEU A 929 22.70 3.09 -22.83
C LEU A 929 21.42 2.38 -22.38
N ARG A 930 20.52 2.07 -23.32
CA ARG A 930 19.29 1.29 -23.04
C ARG A 930 19.63 -0.11 -22.52
N ILE A 931 20.60 -0.79 -23.14
CA ILE A 931 21.10 -2.09 -22.67
C ILE A 931 21.76 -1.96 -21.29
N ALA A 932 22.55 -0.92 -21.05
CA ALA A 932 23.18 -0.68 -19.75
C ALA A 932 22.14 -0.44 -18.65
N ALA A 933 21.10 0.37 -18.92
CA ALA A 933 19.99 0.60 -17.99
C ALA A 933 19.19 -0.69 -17.74
N PHE A 934 18.93 -1.49 -18.77
CA PHE A 934 18.30 -2.80 -18.58
C PHE A 934 19.15 -3.74 -17.73
N ARG A 935 20.49 -3.66 -17.80
CA ARG A 935 21.39 -4.49 -17.00
C ARG A 935 21.67 -3.93 -15.60
N ASN A 936 21.37 -2.67 -15.36
CA ASN A 936 21.49 -2.06 -14.05
C ASN A 936 20.47 -2.69 -13.08
N ARG A 937 20.95 -3.17 -11.94
CA ARG A 937 20.15 -3.86 -10.92
C ARG A 937 20.50 -3.34 -9.52
N PRO A 938 20.08 -2.11 -9.16
CA PRO A 938 20.33 -1.56 -7.84
C PRO A 938 19.76 -2.44 -6.73
N SER A 939 20.40 -2.42 -5.56
CA SER A 939 19.90 -3.14 -4.39
C SER A 939 18.54 -2.62 -3.96
N TRP A 940 17.61 -3.52 -3.63
CA TRP A 940 16.31 -3.18 -3.03
C TRP A 940 16.47 -2.60 -1.62
N PHE A 941 17.50 -3.05 -0.88
CA PHE A 941 17.80 -2.62 0.49
C PHE A 941 18.44 -1.24 0.60
N ARG A 942 18.72 -0.55 -0.51
CA ARG A 942 19.25 0.83 -0.52
C ARG A 942 18.36 1.86 0.19
N GLN A 943 17.13 1.47 0.51
CA GLN A 943 16.15 2.27 1.25
C GLN A 943 16.36 2.21 2.76
N LEU A 944 17.01 1.15 3.25
CA LEU A 944 17.23 0.94 4.67
C LEU A 944 18.42 1.78 5.15
N PRO A 945 18.33 2.36 6.36
CA PRO A 945 19.47 3.00 7.00
C PRO A 945 20.52 1.96 7.41
N ASP A 946 21.72 2.46 7.70
CA ASP A 946 22.81 1.66 8.26
C ASP A 946 22.56 1.31 9.74
N GLY A 947 23.07 0.16 10.18
CA GLY A 947 22.89 -0.40 11.51
C GLY A 947 21.63 -1.26 11.67
N VAL A 948 21.79 -2.38 12.39
CA VAL A 948 20.75 -3.42 12.58
C VAL A 948 19.46 -2.87 13.15
N GLU A 949 19.54 -2.21 14.31
CA GLU A 949 18.36 -1.68 14.99
C GLU A 949 17.66 -0.60 14.14
N ASN A 950 18.42 0.25 13.46
CA ASN A 950 17.87 1.29 12.59
C ASN A 950 17.13 0.68 11.39
N ALA A 951 17.71 -0.34 10.74
CA ALA A 951 17.11 -1.01 9.62
C ALA A 951 15.80 -1.72 10.03
N MET A 952 15.78 -2.38 11.18
CA MET A 952 14.59 -3.03 11.73
C MET A 952 13.51 -2.00 12.11
N ASN A 953 13.88 -0.94 12.82
CA ASN A 953 12.95 0.15 13.17
C ASN A 953 12.38 0.83 11.93
N TYR A 954 13.19 1.03 10.89
CA TYR A 954 12.73 1.55 9.60
C TYR A 954 11.72 0.59 8.97
N MET A 955 11.99 -0.70 8.92
CA MET A 955 11.02 -1.66 8.37
C MET A 955 9.73 -1.70 9.17
N VAL A 956 9.79 -1.66 10.51
CA VAL A 956 8.60 -1.58 11.38
C VAL A 956 7.75 -0.36 11.06
N ALA A 957 8.37 0.81 10.85
CA ALA A 957 7.66 2.07 10.62
C ALA A 957 7.27 2.33 9.14
N HIS A 958 8.06 1.81 8.20
CA HIS A 958 8.06 2.20 6.79
C HIS A 958 8.11 1.00 5.83
N PHE A 959 7.64 -0.20 6.23
CA PHE A 959 7.56 -1.35 5.31
C PHE A 959 6.79 -0.99 4.03
N ASN A 960 5.81 -0.10 4.16
CA ASN A 960 5.02 0.41 3.05
C ASN A 960 5.86 1.25 2.08
N GLU A 961 7.01 1.82 2.44
CA GLU A 961 7.84 2.58 1.49
C GLU A 961 8.67 1.70 0.56
N MET A 962 8.86 0.42 0.91
CA MET A 962 9.70 -0.51 0.17
C MET A 962 9.18 -0.80 -1.25
N GLY A 963 10.07 -1.06 -2.21
CA GLY A 963 9.69 -1.21 -3.62
C GLY A 963 8.86 -2.48 -3.86
N ILE A 964 7.76 -2.37 -4.62
CA ILE A 964 6.99 -3.54 -5.07
C ILE A 964 7.22 -3.76 -6.56
N LEU A 965 7.62 -4.94 -6.97
CA LEU A 965 7.90 -5.29 -8.35
C LEU A 965 6.59 -5.62 -9.05
N GLU A 966 6.27 -4.84 -10.09
CA GLU A 966 5.04 -5.00 -10.87
C GLU A 966 5.36 -5.05 -12.37
N ALA A 967 4.53 -5.76 -13.13
CA ALA A 967 4.76 -5.94 -14.56
C ALA A 967 4.49 -4.65 -15.37
N LYS A 968 5.41 -4.32 -16.27
CA LYS A 968 5.27 -3.36 -17.36
C LYS A 968 5.53 -4.03 -18.70
N ASP A 969 4.98 -3.47 -19.77
CA ASP A 969 5.25 -3.95 -21.13
C ASP A 969 6.70 -3.68 -21.53
N ARG A 970 7.30 -4.59 -22.31
CA ARG A 970 8.56 -4.27 -22.98
C ARG A 970 8.36 -3.15 -24.01
N PRO A 971 9.38 -2.34 -24.31
CA PRO A 971 9.33 -1.45 -25.48
C PRO A 971 9.17 -2.26 -26.77
N ASP A 972 8.30 -1.81 -27.66
CA ASP A 972 7.94 -2.55 -28.89
C ASP A 972 9.14 -2.89 -29.78
N ASP A 973 10.16 -2.01 -29.78
CA ASP A 973 11.38 -2.12 -30.59
C ASP A 973 12.46 -3.03 -30.00
N LEU A 974 12.23 -3.59 -28.81
CA LEU A 974 13.15 -4.51 -28.13
C LEU A 974 12.50 -5.90 -28.03
N ASP A 975 12.34 -6.57 -29.17
CA ASP A 975 11.73 -7.91 -29.28
C ASP A 975 12.56 -9.04 -28.64
N TRP A 976 13.85 -8.82 -28.47
CA TRP A 976 14.73 -9.72 -27.72
C TRP A 976 14.47 -9.74 -26.21
N LEU A 977 13.74 -8.76 -25.65
CA LEU A 977 13.34 -8.74 -24.25
C LEU A 977 12.06 -9.57 -24.00
N PRO A 978 11.85 -10.09 -22.77
CA PRO A 978 10.58 -10.72 -22.41
C PRO A 978 9.40 -9.76 -22.58
N GLU A 979 8.22 -10.27 -22.94
CA GLU A 979 7.01 -9.45 -23.19
C GLU A 979 6.66 -8.53 -22.00
N LYS A 980 6.96 -8.99 -20.78
CA LYS A 980 6.77 -8.26 -19.53
C LYS A 980 8.09 -8.10 -18.78
N LEU A 981 8.31 -6.90 -18.26
CA LEU A 981 9.43 -6.57 -17.39
C LEU A 981 8.89 -6.25 -16.00
N TRP A 982 9.52 -6.79 -14.94
CA TRP A 982 9.13 -6.46 -13.57
C TRP A 982 9.91 -5.24 -13.11
N VAL A 983 9.18 -4.20 -12.76
CA VAL A 983 9.72 -2.87 -12.47
C VAL A 983 9.30 -2.47 -11.07
N GLU A 984 10.25 -1.90 -10.34
CA GLU A 984 10.03 -1.43 -8.98
C GLU A 984 9.06 -0.24 -8.97
N ASN A 985 7.99 -0.37 -8.18
CA ASN A 985 7.00 0.65 -7.90
C ASN A 985 7.19 1.18 -6.47
N LEU A 986 7.55 2.45 -6.38
CA LEU A 986 7.74 3.21 -5.15
C LEU A 986 6.69 4.32 -5.04
N THR A 987 6.51 4.88 -3.84
CA THR A 987 5.76 6.14 -3.71
C THR A 987 6.45 7.26 -4.47
N GLY A 988 5.69 8.25 -4.95
CA GLY A 988 6.26 9.36 -5.72
C GLY A 988 7.35 10.12 -4.96
N SER A 989 7.18 10.29 -3.64
CA SER A 989 8.21 10.89 -2.79
C SER A 989 9.45 10.02 -2.66
N LYS A 990 9.27 8.70 -2.46
CA LYS A 990 10.42 7.80 -2.26
C LYS A 990 11.20 7.61 -3.55
N GLN A 991 10.53 7.56 -4.70
CA GLN A 991 11.18 7.56 -6.01
C GLN A 991 12.05 8.81 -6.18
N ALA A 992 11.52 10.01 -5.88
CA ALA A 992 12.28 11.26 -6.01
C ALA A 992 13.47 11.33 -5.05
N GLU A 993 13.32 10.85 -3.82
CA GLU A 993 14.40 10.73 -2.84
C GLU A 993 15.51 9.80 -3.35
N LEU A 994 15.14 8.61 -3.84
CA LEU A 994 16.11 7.63 -4.34
C LEU A 994 16.77 8.06 -5.63
N ASP A 995 16.08 8.78 -6.52
CA ASP A 995 16.69 9.34 -7.74
C ASP A 995 17.79 10.36 -7.38
N GLU A 996 17.57 11.18 -6.35
CA GLU A 996 18.59 12.13 -5.89
C GLU A 996 19.72 11.41 -5.13
N ALA A 997 19.37 10.46 -4.26
CA ALA A 997 20.34 9.61 -3.58
C ALA A 997 21.20 8.83 -4.59
N TYR A 998 20.61 8.38 -5.70
CA TYR A 998 21.32 7.68 -6.77
C TYR A 998 22.33 8.58 -7.49
N LYS A 999 22.01 9.85 -7.75
CA LYS A 999 22.99 10.80 -8.31
C LYS A 999 24.17 11.03 -7.36
N VAL A 1000 23.91 11.12 -6.05
CA VAL A 1000 24.96 11.21 -5.03
C VAL A 1000 25.78 9.93 -4.96
N PHE A 1001 25.10 8.78 -4.99
CA PHE A 1001 25.70 7.46 -5.02
C PHE A 1001 26.63 7.32 -6.22
N LEU A 1002 26.23 7.65 -7.45
CA LEU A 1002 27.09 7.56 -8.63
C LEU A 1002 28.40 8.35 -8.48
N LYS A 1003 28.35 9.55 -7.86
CA LYS A 1003 29.54 10.36 -7.58
C LYS A 1003 30.46 9.69 -6.55
N LYS A 1004 29.92 9.02 -5.54
CA LYS A 1004 30.68 8.25 -4.54
C LYS A 1004 31.22 6.96 -5.14
N TYR A 1005 30.35 6.20 -5.81
CA TYR A 1005 30.62 4.94 -6.49
C TYR A 1005 31.80 5.06 -7.46
N ALA A 1006 31.90 6.16 -8.23
CA ALA A 1006 33.04 6.39 -9.13
C ALA A 1006 34.42 6.38 -8.41
N LYS A 1007 34.44 6.67 -7.11
CA LYS A 1007 35.66 6.74 -6.27
C LYS A 1007 35.93 5.45 -5.48
N LEU A 1008 34.98 4.51 -5.44
CA LEU A 1008 35.11 3.25 -4.71
C LEU A 1008 36.05 2.27 -5.45
N GLY A 1009 36.75 1.45 -4.67
CA GLY A 1009 37.49 0.29 -5.16
C GLY A 1009 36.56 -0.79 -5.73
N ALA A 1010 37.11 -1.75 -6.46
CA ALA A 1010 36.31 -2.79 -7.12
C ALA A 1010 35.48 -3.63 -6.12
N THR A 1011 36.06 -3.98 -4.97
CA THR A 1011 35.38 -4.75 -3.92
C THR A 1011 34.22 -3.97 -3.30
N ASP A 1012 34.45 -2.72 -2.90
CA ASP A 1012 33.42 -1.88 -2.29
C ASP A 1012 32.26 -1.58 -3.24
N LYS A 1013 32.54 -1.44 -4.54
CA LYS A 1013 31.51 -1.30 -5.58
C LYS A 1013 30.59 -2.51 -5.62
N LEU A 1014 31.17 -3.72 -5.62
CA LEU A 1014 30.41 -4.96 -5.66
C LEU A 1014 29.55 -5.14 -4.40
N LEU A 1015 30.09 -4.84 -3.22
CA LEU A 1015 29.34 -4.88 -1.95
C LEU A 1015 28.15 -3.92 -1.98
N GLN A 1016 28.37 -2.67 -2.41
CA GLN A 1016 27.32 -1.66 -2.51
C GLN A 1016 26.23 -2.04 -3.52
N GLU A 1017 26.60 -2.63 -4.66
CA GLU A 1017 25.63 -3.15 -5.62
C GLU A 1017 24.80 -4.30 -5.04
N ALA A 1018 25.40 -5.16 -4.22
CA ALA A 1018 24.72 -6.25 -3.54
C ALA A 1018 23.80 -5.79 -2.40
N GLY A 1019 23.96 -4.54 -1.94
CA GLY A 1019 23.15 -3.97 -0.85
C GLY A 1019 23.84 -3.93 0.51
N TRP A 1020 25.17 -4.07 0.52
CA TRP A 1020 26.00 -3.96 1.71
C TRP A 1020 26.69 -2.59 1.74
N PHE A 1021 26.65 -1.93 2.89
CA PHE A 1021 27.30 -0.63 3.05
C PHE A 1021 28.82 -0.77 3.00
N ASN A 1022 29.34 -1.81 3.64
CA ASN A 1022 30.75 -2.19 3.68
C ASN A 1022 30.84 -3.67 4.13
N GLU A 1023 32.06 -4.20 4.20
CA GLU A 1023 32.28 -5.58 4.66
C GLU A 1023 31.94 -5.78 6.14
N GLU A 1024 32.21 -4.79 7.00
CA GLU A 1024 31.92 -4.83 8.44
C GLU A 1024 30.42 -5.03 8.72
N GLN A 1025 29.56 -4.30 8.02
CA GLN A 1025 28.11 -4.44 8.13
C GLN A 1025 27.64 -5.83 7.67
N ARG A 1026 28.18 -6.33 6.55
CA ARG A 1026 27.85 -7.68 6.08
C ARG A 1026 28.23 -8.73 7.13
N ASP A 1027 29.41 -8.56 7.74
CA ASP A 1027 29.93 -9.47 8.75
C ASP A 1027 29.09 -9.42 10.03
N GLU A 1028 28.72 -8.23 10.49
CA GLU A 1028 27.79 -8.05 11.61
C GLU A 1028 26.47 -8.78 11.36
N TYR A 1029 25.84 -8.55 10.21
CA TYR A 1029 24.58 -9.21 9.87
C TYR A 1029 24.75 -10.72 9.73
N ALA A 1030 25.86 -11.21 9.17
CA ALA A 1030 26.14 -12.64 9.07
C ALA A 1030 26.28 -13.30 10.44
N THR A 1031 26.97 -12.65 11.39
CA THR A 1031 27.12 -13.10 12.78
C THR A 1031 25.77 -13.15 13.49
N ILE A 1032 24.91 -12.15 13.30
CA ILE A 1032 23.56 -12.12 13.90
C ILE A 1032 22.68 -13.25 13.37
N VAL A 1033 22.70 -13.49 12.04
CA VAL A 1033 21.96 -14.61 11.43
C VAL A 1033 22.47 -15.96 11.93
N LYS A 1034 23.78 -16.06 12.23
CA LYS A 1034 24.40 -17.24 12.84
C LYS A 1034 24.12 -17.41 14.34
N GLY A 1035 23.61 -16.36 15.00
CA GLY A 1035 23.44 -16.35 16.45
C GLY A 1035 24.77 -16.38 17.23
N GLU A 1036 25.87 -15.93 16.63
CA GLU A 1036 27.24 -15.91 17.19
C GLU A 1036 27.55 -14.69 18.06
#